data_AF-A0A1W6LME9-F1
#
_entry.id   AF-A0A1W6LME9-F1
#
_cell.length_a   1.000
_cell.length_b   1.000
_cell.length_c   1.000
_cell.angle_alpha   90.00
_cell.angle_beta   90.00
_cell.angle_gamma   90.00
#
_symmetry.space_group_name_H-M   'P 1'
#
loop_
_entity.id
_entity.type
_entity.pdbx_description
1 polymer ?
#
loop_
_entity_poly.entity_id
_entity_poly.type
_entity_poly.pdbx_seq_one_letter_code
_entity_poly.pdbx_strand_id
1 'polypeptide(L)'
;MKDLKLMPVLFFALYCLLPANVFAESADQRSAAEIKREMEQFKSQKPFLEERLEVQKENAKEQYEQKVKAEKASYKKKILAVKKRKEEAGVAGLGGLFVSGEKKKIKQRLDNEKKALEARHKKRLKELKDQYKNSLQQVKAVKKELSEKEKRLESSLRAAEKAEKAKQSDKSKAAVKDKGKQEADKKEKPADESEAPMPDSDEKLKAIEKQLIKKLEELSIKEEQIVKDLKEALHDAREDYEAKKESIRKNCSEQIAVLKKNLRKSEKAESPAEQEKLNTRIAALKIDRERQIKGLSSEYESEREEIRSKHEDRNESIKSQYAQVLEEYSDKYADAGGSEEYIEEKYSDQPVDKLKEVMARSEEKKISAQKKRLNQRRKETNRSIKNAYKANLADEERAYKDSLKKLEGNKEAIKKLKAEYENKKKQLKEKYLADLKASNLKYDYLIAEASVPSYLDYQSSDQKFKVEDFAIFGNEHIPDSELIENMPVIYSEKGEEEKHYDLTVFHKLLMKQSKSEQVSKAEIQGLIKYILEQYNKRYSGIFVYVPATEMNSQGGLKNNKLNINVIEGKVGESSSKYYNVDSETKTGLPEKKEDGHIDAEIVQSWSPAKKGELIKHNELNSFVQVLNQNPDLYVSPVVSRGDDPNTMNIEYQFYERRPWHILAQIDNSGSEERQWDPVIGLTTTNLTGRNDTATIFYQGGLFEEPSQAFKDNYSVFASYKFPFFTPYLQNRVYYGYSQFDSDSQAISDLLFRGEGEIYGTEFILNLFSAGEWMLDAKAGVSSEKSYINRVFGNSSIGIDTDIDLEMLGGGLVLYRDQGLNKTRVEVGVDYNYDGSSEEEFDKARRRAEPDFSILSVNFNHDQFFGESKIHRLKTDFEYIYSSDRLVSSKMSTFGGFNSVRGYEEDEIVADGGYNASLQYELDLLGFMNYRKDSEDEKVKSDKFSRIALAGFADYGKPDFVDPIAGEDDSQELFSAGLGAVWGFGENLEGEIYCGFPFEDTEETEKGDQRWSVRFIYRW
;
A
#
# COMPACT_ATOMS: atom_id res chain seq x y z
N MET A 1 -23.20 -1.44 -19.71
CA MET A 1 -22.55 -0.22 -19.15
C MET A 1 -23.20 0.41 -17.89
N LYS A 2 -24.43 0.08 -17.44
CA LYS A 2 -25.06 0.74 -16.27
C LYS A 2 -24.85 0.06 -14.90
N ASP A 3 -24.22 -1.10 -14.86
CA ASP A 3 -24.09 -1.91 -13.64
C ASP A 3 -22.65 -2.12 -13.14
N LEU A 4 -21.74 -1.18 -13.46
CA LEU A 4 -20.38 -1.14 -12.90
C LEU A 4 -20.36 -0.57 -11.46
N LYS A 5 -21.11 -1.19 -10.54
CA LYS A 5 -21.24 -0.76 -9.13
C LYS A 5 -20.50 -1.66 -8.11
N LEU A 6 -19.61 -2.54 -8.56
CA LEU A 6 -18.89 -3.46 -7.67
C LEU A 6 -17.45 -3.05 -7.31
N MET A 7 -16.83 -2.08 -8.00
CA MET A 7 -15.41 -1.73 -7.79
C MET A 7 -14.99 -1.37 -6.34
N PRO A 8 -15.79 -0.66 -5.51
CA PRO A 8 -15.41 -0.39 -4.12
C PRO A 8 -15.58 -1.59 -3.18
N VAL A 9 -16.41 -2.57 -3.58
CA VAL A 9 -16.65 -3.80 -2.82
C VAL A 9 -15.56 -4.82 -3.14
N LEU A 10 -15.10 -4.89 -4.40
CA LEU A 10 -13.96 -5.72 -4.80
C LEU A 10 -12.65 -5.31 -4.11
N PHE A 11 -12.37 -4.00 -3.97
CA PHE A 11 -11.18 -3.53 -3.25
C PHE A 11 -11.20 -3.87 -1.75
N PHE A 12 -12.39 -4.01 -1.16
CA PHE A 12 -12.55 -4.44 0.23
C PHE A 12 -12.56 -5.97 0.37
N ALA A 13 -13.13 -6.69 -0.60
CA ALA A 13 -13.07 -8.15 -0.68
C ALA A 13 -11.62 -8.64 -0.89
N LEU A 14 -10.85 -8.04 -1.81
CA LEU A 14 -9.41 -8.33 -1.99
C LEU A 14 -8.60 -8.05 -0.72
N TYR A 15 -8.97 -7.01 0.05
CA TYR A 15 -8.28 -6.68 1.30
C TYR A 15 -8.70 -7.58 2.48
N CYS A 16 -9.93 -8.12 2.45
CA CYS A 16 -10.40 -9.12 3.41
C CYS A 16 -9.97 -10.56 3.06
N LEU A 17 -9.48 -10.80 1.84
CA LEU A 17 -9.01 -12.10 1.33
C LEU A 17 -7.48 -12.29 1.46
N LEU A 18 -6.71 -11.27 1.86
CA LEU A 18 -5.39 -11.47 2.48
C LEU A 18 -5.60 -12.15 3.85
N PRO A 19 -4.80 -13.17 4.22
CA PRO A 19 -5.24 -14.30 5.03
C PRO A 19 -5.78 -13.86 6.39
N ALA A 20 -7.12 -13.75 6.48
CA ALA A 20 -7.85 -13.56 7.73
C ALA A 20 -9.10 -14.45 7.81
N ASN A 21 -9.38 -15.29 6.81
CA ASN A 21 -10.58 -16.14 6.75
C ASN A 21 -10.31 -17.60 6.32
N VAL A 22 -9.12 -18.12 6.56
CA VAL A 22 -8.94 -19.56 6.81
C VAL A 22 -8.75 -19.68 8.32
N PHE A 23 -9.31 -20.73 8.95
CA PHE A 23 -9.37 -20.95 10.41
C PHE A 23 -10.52 -20.25 11.14
N ALA A 24 -11.75 -20.61 10.78
CA ALA A 24 -12.86 -20.68 11.72
C ALA A 24 -12.66 -21.89 12.66
N GLU A 25 -11.59 -21.89 13.45
CA GLU A 25 -11.39 -22.86 14.53
C GLU A 25 -11.82 -22.27 15.87
N SER A 26 -12.42 -23.12 16.70
CA SER A 26 -12.97 -22.80 18.01
C SER A 26 -12.00 -22.00 18.88
N ALA A 27 -12.52 -21.01 19.62
CA ALA A 27 -11.77 -20.11 20.50
C ALA A 27 -10.95 -20.80 21.61
N ASP A 28 -10.97 -22.13 21.71
CA ASP A 28 -10.23 -22.93 22.68
C ASP A 28 -8.79 -23.29 22.27
N GLN A 29 -8.37 -22.98 21.03
CA GLN A 29 -7.05 -23.38 20.51
C GLN A 29 -6.03 -22.25 20.29
N ARG A 30 -6.46 -20.98 20.16
CA ARG A 30 -5.52 -19.85 19.96
C ARG A 30 -4.88 -19.40 21.27
N SER A 31 -3.58 -19.14 21.27
CA SER A 31 -2.86 -18.65 22.45
C SER A 31 -3.18 -17.18 22.74
N ALA A 32 -3.11 -16.74 24.00
CA ALA A 32 -3.34 -15.32 24.33
C ALA A 32 -2.29 -14.42 23.66
N ALA A 33 -1.09 -14.95 23.39
CA ALA A 33 0.00 -14.28 22.69
C ALA A 33 -0.34 -13.98 21.21
N GLU A 34 -0.96 -14.92 20.49
CA GLU A 34 -1.39 -14.72 19.09
C GLU A 34 -2.47 -13.64 18.98
N ILE A 35 -3.51 -13.72 19.83
CA ILE A 35 -4.61 -12.75 19.83
C ILE A 35 -4.10 -11.35 20.21
N LYS A 36 -3.09 -11.27 21.09
CA LYS A 36 -2.46 -10.01 21.48
C LYS A 36 -1.66 -9.38 20.33
N ARG A 37 -0.91 -10.18 19.56
CA ARG A 37 -0.22 -9.70 18.34
C ARG A 37 -1.22 -9.20 17.30
N GLU A 38 -2.30 -9.94 17.06
CA GLU A 38 -3.37 -9.53 16.13
C GLU A 38 -4.06 -8.23 16.60
N MET A 39 -4.31 -8.10 17.90
CA MET A 39 -4.88 -6.88 18.48
C MET A 39 -3.95 -5.68 18.37
N GLU A 40 -2.63 -5.87 18.54
CA GLU A 40 -1.63 -4.81 18.36
C GLU A 40 -1.53 -4.37 16.89
N GLN A 41 -1.51 -5.32 15.95
CA GLN A 41 -1.56 -5.04 14.51
C GLN A 41 -2.86 -4.33 14.10
N PHE A 42 -4.00 -4.75 14.63
CA PHE A 42 -5.27 -4.07 14.37
C PHE A 42 -5.31 -2.65 14.96
N LYS A 43 -4.78 -2.46 16.17
CA LYS A 43 -4.71 -1.15 16.84
C LYS A 43 -3.73 -0.20 16.15
N SER A 44 -2.66 -0.69 15.53
CA SER A 44 -1.73 0.13 14.74
C SER A 44 -2.35 0.56 13.40
N GLN A 45 -3.16 -0.28 12.77
CA GLN A 45 -3.79 0.01 11.47
C GLN A 45 -5.08 0.84 11.58
N LYS A 46 -5.83 0.72 12.67
CA LYS A 46 -7.14 1.38 12.85
C LYS A 46 -7.12 2.92 12.63
N PRO A 47 -6.14 3.69 13.16
CA PRO A 47 -6.07 5.14 12.92
C PRO A 47 -5.97 5.49 11.42
N PHE A 48 -5.18 4.74 10.67
CA PHE A 48 -5.02 4.92 9.22
C PHE A 48 -6.31 4.62 8.46
N LEU A 49 -7.03 3.56 8.84
CA LEU A 49 -8.33 3.22 8.25
C LEU A 49 -9.40 4.28 8.57
N GLU A 50 -9.42 4.80 9.79
CA GLU A 50 -10.33 5.88 10.20
C GLU A 50 -10.04 7.21 9.47
N GLU A 51 -8.77 7.50 9.20
CA GLU A 51 -8.33 8.66 8.40
C GLU A 51 -8.78 8.52 6.94
N ARG A 52 -8.54 7.37 6.29
CA ARG A 52 -9.02 7.12 4.92
C ARG A 52 -10.54 7.21 4.79
N LEU A 53 -11.28 6.75 5.80
CA LEU A 53 -12.74 6.88 5.84
C LEU A 53 -13.20 8.35 5.96
N GLU A 54 -12.43 9.20 6.64
CA GLU A 54 -12.71 10.62 6.72
C GLU A 54 -12.39 11.33 5.40
N VAL A 55 -11.28 10.97 4.73
CA VAL A 55 -10.95 11.43 3.37
C VAL A 55 -12.04 11.02 2.36
N GLN A 56 -12.52 9.77 2.42
CA GLN A 56 -13.59 9.29 1.55
C GLN A 56 -14.91 10.08 1.74
N LYS A 57 -15.21 10.44 3.00
CA LYS A 57 -16.36 11.29 3.34
C LYS A 57 -16.22 12.71 2.81
N GLU A 58 -15.02 13.28 2.84
CA GLU A 58 -14.73 14.59 2.25
C GLU A 58 -14.82 14.55 0.72
N ASN A 59 -14.25 13.54 0.07
CA ASN A 59 -14.35 13.33 -1.38
C ASN A 59 -15.80 13.17 -1.84
N ALA A 60 -16.61 12.38 -1.12
CA ALA A 60 -18.03 12.21 -1.43
C ALA A 60 -18.80 13.54 -1.31
N LYS A 61 -18.43 14.40 -0.36
CA LYS A 61 -19.02 15.73 -0.20
C LYS A 61 -18.62 16.65 -1.36
N GLU A 62 -17.35 16.66 -1.74
CA GLU A 62 -16.87 17.48 -2.84
C GLU A 62 -17.51 17.08 -4.18
N GLN A 63 -17.56 15.77 -4.48
CA GLN A 63 -18.22 15.26 -5.69
C GLN A 63 -19.71 15.63 -5.72
N TYR A 64 -20.40 15.57 -4.58
CA TYR A 64 -21.79 16.03 -4.47
C TYR A 64 -21.92 17.52 -4.77
N GLU A 65 -21.08 18.37 -4.19
CA GLU A 65 -21.09 19.81 -4.42
C GLU A 65 -20.79 20.18 -5.88
N GLN A 66 -19.81 19.53 -6.51
CA GLN A 66 -19.47 19.71 -7.92
C GLN A 66 -20.64 19.29 -8.85
N LYS A 67 -21.23 18.10 -8.65
CA LYS A 67 -22.37 17.62 -9.44
C LYS A 67 -23.61 18.51 -9.28
N VAL A 68 -23.88 19.00 -8.07
CA VAL A 68 -24.99 19.96 -7.83
C VAL A 68 -24.72 21.30 -8.53
N LYS A 69 -23.48 21.80 -8.51
CA LYS A 69 -23.10 23.03 -9.22
C LYS A 69 -23.27 22.89 -10.72
N ALA A 70 -22.81 21.78 -11.31
CA ALA A 70 -22.95 21.46 -12.72
C ALA A 70 -24.43 21.33 -13.15
N GLU A 71 -25.24 20.63 -12.36
CA GLU A 71 -26.68 20.46 -12.61
C GLU A 71 -27.44 21.81 -12.56
N LYS A 72 -27.13 22.67 -11.57
CA LYS A 72 -27.71 24.03 -11.50
C LYS A 72 -27.31 24.89 -12.70
N ALA A 73 -26.07 24.79 -13.19
CA ALA A 73 -25.60 25.51 -14.36
C ALA A 73 -26.30 25.02 -15.64
N SER A 74 -26.41 23.70 -15.82
CA SER A 74 -27.13 23.07 -16.93
C SER A 74 -28.61 23.48 -16.97
N TYR A 75 -29.29 23.42 -15.82
CA TYR A 75 -30.67 23.87 -15.68
C TYR A 75 -30.84 25.35 -16.02
N LYS A 76 -29.95 26.23 -15.53
CA LYS A 76 -29.98 27.67 -15.86
C LYS A 76 -29.87 27.91 -17.36
N LYS A 77 -28.97 27.19 -18.05
CA LYS A 77 -28.81 27.28 -19.52
C LYS A 77 -30.07 26.85 -20.26
N LYS A 78 -30.68 25.72 -19.87
CA LYS A 78 -31.91 25.19 -20.49
C LYS A 78 -33.12 26.11 -20.26
N ILE A 79 -33.29 26.64 -19.05
CA ILE A 79 -34.35 27.61 -18.73
C ILE A 79 -34.19 28.90 -19.53
N LEU A 80 -32.96 29.39 -19.68
CA LEU A 80 -32.69 30.61 -20.46
C LEU A 80 -33.03 30.40 -21.94
N ALA A 81 -32.72 29.23 -22.50
CA ALA A 81 -33.10 28.87 -23.88
C ALA A 81 -34.63 28.84 -24.07
N VAL A 82 -35.37 28.24 -23.13
CA VAL A 82 -36.85 28.24 -23.16
C VAL A 82 -37.43 29.65 -23.03
N LYS A 83 -36.83 30.51 -22.18
CA LYS A 83 -37.24 31.93 -22.08
C LYS A 83 -37.00 32.69 -23.39
N LYS A 84 -35.83 32.52 -24.01
CA LYS A 84 -35.49 33.15 -25.29
C LYS A 84 -36.45 32.73 -26.41
N ARG A 85 -36.74 31.42 -26.54
CA ARG A 85 -37.75 30.91 -27.49
C ARG A 85 -39.15 31.46 -27.23
N LYS A 86 -39.51 31.69 -25.96
CA LYS A 86 -40.79 32.29 -25.57
C LYS A 86 -40.86 33.77 -25.93
N GLU A 87 -39.75 34.51 -25.83
CA GLU A 87 -39.63 35.89 -26.29
C GLU A 87 -39.68 35.97 -27.82
N GLU A 88 -38.95 35.12 -28.55
CA GLU A 88 -38.97 35.03 -30.01
C GLU A 88 -40.37 34.71 -30.55
N ALA A 89 -41.09 33.77 -29.91
CA ALA A 89 -42.49 33.49 -30.23
C ALA A 89 -43.45 34.67 -29.94
N GLY A 90 -43.05 35.60 -29.08
CA GLY A 90 -43.76 36.85 -28.81
C GLY A 90 -43.41 37.98 -29.79
N VAL A 91 -42.18 37.99 -30.33
CA VAL A 91 -41.64 39.02 -31.24
C VAL A 91 -41.94 38.74 -32.72
N ALA A 92 -42.30 37.50 -33.10
CA ALA A 92 -42.81 37.13 -34.44
C ALA A 92 -44.21 37.72 -34.75
N GLY A 93 -44.36 39.02 -34.52
CA GLY A 93 -45.56 39.84 -34.70
C GLY A 93 -45.34 41.03 -35.65
N LEU A 94 -44.29 41.02 -36.49
CA LEU A 94 -44.07 42.06 -37.50
C LEU A 94 -44.00 41.55 -38.95
N GLY A 95 -44.22 40.25 -39.20
CA GLY A 95 -44.34 39.69 -40.55
C GLY A 95 -45.43 38.62 -40.57
N GLY A 96 -46.37 38.73 -41.51
CA GLY A 96 -47.65 38.01 -41.56
C GLY A 96 -47.58 36.48 -41.64
N LEU A 97 -48.77 35.87 -41.51
CA LEU A 97 -49.10 34.44 -41.57
C LEU A 97 -48.76 33.57 -40.34
N PHE A 98 -49.42 33.79 -39.20
CA PHE A 98 -49.68 32.71 -38.24
C PHE A 98 -51.05 32.91 -37.56
N VAL A 99 -51.94 31.90 -37.68
CA VAL A 99 -53.29 31.87 -37.11
C VAL A 99 -53.22 31.93 -35.57
N SER A 100 -54.08 32.73 -34.92
CA SER A 100 -54.04 32.97 -33.46
C SER A 100 -54.06 31.68 -32.60
N GLY A 101 -54.63 30.59 -33.14
CA GLY A 101 -54.65 29.26 -32.52
C GLY A 101 -53.28 28.58 -32.40
N GLU A 102 -52.36 28.77 -33.35
CA GLU A 102 -51.04 28.14 -33.33
C GLU A 102 -50.09 28.80 -32.33
N LYS A 103 -50.15 30.12 -32.19
CA LYS A 103 -49.38 30.87 -31.17
C LYS A 103 -49.72 30.41 -29.75
N LYS A 104 -51.02 30.16 -29.49
CA LYS A 104 -51.49 29.66 -28.19
C LYS A 104 -50.96 28.25 -27.92
N LYS A 105 -50.94 27.37 -28.93
CA LYS A 105 -50.36 26.01 -28.84
C LYS A 105 -48.84 26.04 -28.58
N ILE A 106 -48.09 26.92 -29.24
CA ILE A 106 -46.62 27.05 -29.04
C ILE A 106 -46.30 27.55 -27.62
N LYS A 107 -47.00 28.58 -27.13
CA LYS A 107 -46.82 29.10 -25.77
C LYS A 107 -47.13 28.03 -24.71
N GLN A 108 -48.18 27.25 -24.93
CA GLN A 108 -48.57 26.14 -24.05
C GLN A 108 -47.52 25.01 -24.07
N ARG A 109 -46.94 24.67 -25.23
CA ARG A 109 -45.84 23.69 -25.35
C ARG A 109 -44.59 24.15 -24.58
N LEU A 110 -44.19 25.42 -24.71
CA LEU A 110 -43.03 25.98 -23.99
C LEU A 110 -43.26 26.05 -22.46
N ASP A 111 -44.48 26.34 -22.02
CA ASP A 111 -44.83 26.31 -20.59
C ASP A 111 -44.82 24.87 -20.03
N ASN A 112 -45.25 23.88 -20.83
CA ASN A 112 -45.12 22.47 -20.47
C ASN A 112 -43.65 22.00 -20.45
N GLU A 113 -42.83 22.45 -21.41
CA GLU A 113 -41.39 22.17 -21.43
C GLU A 113 -40.68 22.75 -20.21
N LYS A 114 -41.00 23.99 -19.82
CA LYS A 114 -40.48 24.61 -18.59
C LYS A 114 -40.85 23.80 -17.35
N LYS A 115 -42.12 23.39 -17.20
CA LYS A 115 -42.57 22.54 -16.09
C LYS A 115 -41.85 21.19 -16.07
N ALA A 116 -41.64 20.58 -17.23
CA ALA A 116 -40.91 19.31 -17.35
C ALA A 116 -39.43 19.46 -16.95
N LEU A 117 -38.77 20.55 -17.36
CA LEU A 117 -37.40 20.87 -16.95
C LEU A 117 -37.28 21.11 -15.44
N GLU A 118 -38.22 21.85 -14.84
CA GLU A 118 -38.30 22.05 -13.39
C GLU A 118 -38.46 20.72 -12.62
N ALA A 119 -39.34 19.84 -13.10
CA ALA A 119 -39.55 18.53 -12.50
C ALA A 119 -38.30 17.64 -12.61
N ARG A 120 -37.66 17.59 -13.78
CA ARG A 120 -36.41 16.85 -14.01
C ARG A 120 -35.27 17.36 -13.13
N HIS A 121 -35.12 18.67 -13.01
CA HIS A 121 -34.10 19.28 -12.15
C HIS A 121 -34.30 18.94 -10.67
N LYS A 122 -35.55 19.05 -10.17
CA LYS A 122 -35.88 18.65 -8.79
C LYS A 122 -35.61 17.17 -8.55
N LYS A 123 -35.98 16.30 -9.49
CA LYS A 123 -35.70 14.85 -9.41
C LYS A 123 -34.19 14.59 -9.35
N ARG A 124 -33.41 15.24 -10.23
CA ARG A 124 -31.95 15.05 -10.28
C ARG A 124 -31.25 15.53 -9.02
N LEU A 125 -31.64 16.67 -8.45
CA LEU A 125 -31.09 17.14 -7.18
C LEU A 125 -31.42 16.19 -6.01
N LYS A 126 -32.60 15.56 -6.03
CA LYS A 126 -32.96 14.54 -5.05
C LYS A 126 -32.08 13.30 -5.19
N GLU A 127 -31.90 12.78 -6.41
CA GLU A 127 -31.02 11.64 -6.70
C GLU A 127 -29.59 11.87 -6.23
N LEU A 128 -29.01 13.05 -6.52
CA LEU A 128 -27.65 13.40 -6.07
C LEU A 128 -27.54 13.43 -4.54
N LYS A 129 -28.59 13.93 -3.86
CA LYS A 129 -28.62 13.98 -2.39
C LYS A 129 -28.76 12.58 -1.79
N ASP A 130 -29.53 11.71 -2.41
CA ASP A 130 -29.70 10.32 -1.98
C ASP A 130 -28.41 9.51 -2.21
N GLN A 131 -27.71 9.73 -3.34
CA GLN A 131 -26.37 9.17 -3.58
C GLN A 131 -25.38 9.59 -2.49
N TYR A 132 -25.32 10.87 -2.14
CA TYR A 132 -24.45 11.37 -1.07
C TYR A 132 -24.79 10.75 0.30
N LYS A 133 -26.09 10.60 0.61
CA LYS A 133 -26.52 9.94 1.85
C LYS A 133 -26.09 8.47 1.91
N ASN A 134 -26.18 7.74 0.79
CA ASN A 134 -25.77 6.34 0.73
C ASN A 134 -24.26 6.21 0.96
N SER A 135 -23.44 7.09 0.37
CA SER A 135 -22.00 7.13 0.66
C SER A 135 -21.69 7.41 2.13
N LEU A 136 -22.45 8.31 2.78
CA LEU A 136 -22.32 8.55 4.22
C LEU A 136 -22.75 7.35 5.08
N GLN A 137 -23.75 6.59 4.65
CA GLN A 137 -24.19 5.37 5.33
C GLN A 137 -23.14 4.28 5.22
N GLN A 138 -22.50 4.11 4.07
CA GLN A 138 -21.38 3.17 3.88
C GLN A 138 -20.21 3.50 4.83
N VAL A 139 -19.78 4.76 4.88
CA VAL A 139 -18.71 5.18 5.82
C VAL A 139 -19.08 4.90 7.28
N LYS A 140 -20.35 5.09 7.66
CA LYS A 140 -20.84 4.77 9.00
C LYS A 140 -20.88 3.26 9.29
N ALA A 141 -21.24 2.45 8.31
CA ALA A 141 -21.26 0.99 8.43
C ALA A 141 -19.85 0.45 8.67
N VAL A 142 -18.86 0.90 7.89
CA VAL A 142 -17.46 0.49 8.06
C VAL A 142 -16.89 0.94 9.42
N LYS A 143 -17.16 2.18 9.85
CA LYS A 143 -16.75 2.63 11.20
C LYS A 143 -17.38 1.78 12.31
N LYS A 144 -18.60 1.28 12.11
CA LYS A 144 -19.27 0.37 13.05
C LYS A 144 -18.59 -1.00 13.08
N GLU A 145 -18.26 -1.57 11.93
CA GLU A 145 -17.55 -2.86 11.82
C GLU A 145 -16.16 -2.81 12.45
N LEU A 146 -15.40 -1.72 12.26
CA LEU A 146 -14.10 -1.52 12.92
C LEU A 146 -14.24 -1.55 14.45
N SER A 147 -15.29 -0.92 14.99
CA SER A 147 -15.57 -0.96 16.43
C SER A 147 -16.04 -2.34 16.91
N GLU A 148 -16.79 -3.08 16.10
CA GLU A 148 -17.24 -4.43 16.42
C GLU A 148 -16.08 -5.43 16.38
N LYS A 149 -15.15 -5.31 15.43
CA LYS A 149 -13.93 -6.14 15.34
C LYS A 149 -13.03 -5.94 16.56
N GLU A 150 -12.83 -4.69 16.99
CA GLU A 150 -12.08 -4.38 18.22
C GLU A 150 -12.69 -5.07 19.45
N LYS A 151 -14.01 -4.98 19.61
CA LYS A 151 -14.72 -5.63 20.73
C LYS A 151 -14.59 -7.15 20.70
N ARG A 152 -14.64 -7.76 19.50
CA ARG A 152 -14.46 -9.20 19.33
C ARG A 152 -13.06 -9.62 19.76
N LEU A 153 -12.02 -8.92 19.30
CA LEU A 153 -10.63 -9.17 19.69
C LEU A 153 -10.42 -9.01 21.21
N GLU A 154 -10.97 -7.96 21.81
CA GLU A 154 -10.90 -7.75 23.27
C GLU A 154 -11.62 -8.87 24.05
N SER A 155 -12.76 -9.35 23.54
CA SER A 155 -13.48 -10.45 24.17
C SER A 155 -12.73 -11.79 24.06
N SER A 156 -12.14 -12.07 22.90
CA SER A 156 -11.35 -13.28 22.66
C SER A 156 -10.08 -13.28 23.51
N LEU A 157 -9.40 -12.14 23.64
CA LEU A 157 -8.22 -12.02 24.50
C LEU A 157 -8.54 -12.31 25.96
N ARG A 158 -9.65 -11.76 26.49
CA ARG A 158 -10.10 -12.03 27.87
C ARG A 158 -10.44 -13.50 28.10
N ALA A 159 -11.04 -14.16 27.10
CA ALA A 159 -11.36 -15.58 27.17
C ALA A 159 -10.09 -16.43 27.21
N ALA A 160 -9.12 -16.14 26.32
CA ALA A 160 -7.84 -16.83 26.26
C ALA A 160 -7.00 -16.65 27.54
N GLU A 161 -6.89 -15.41 28.06
CA GLU A 161 -6.20 -15.14 29.33
C GLU A 161 -6.83 -15.87 30.52
N LYS A 162 -8.16 -16.05 30.51
CA LYS A 162 -8.86 -16.81 31.54
C LYS A 162 -8.60 -18.32 31.42
N ALA A 163 -8.52 -18.85 30.21
CA ALA A 163 -8.19 -20.24 29.94
C ALA A 163 -6.73 -20.58 30.29
N GLU A 164 -5.78 -19.69 30.00
CA GLU A 164 -4.37 -19.85 30.40
C GLU A 164 -4.19 -19.84 31.93
N LYS A 165 -4.89 -18.94 32.63
CA LYS A 165 -4.89 -18.93 34.11
C LYS A 165 -5.47 -20.21 34.71
N ALA A 166 -6.50 -20.79 34.09
CA ALA A 166 -7.06 -22.08 34.52
C ALA A 166 -6.05 -23.23 34.30
N LYS A 167 -5.39 -23.29 33.14
CA LYS A 167 -4.33 -24.28 32.83
C LYS A 167 -3.12 -24.17 33.78
N GLN A 168 -2.72 -22.97 34.19
CA GLN A 168 -1.66 -22.77 35.21
C GLN A 168 -2.11 -23.21 36.62
N SER A 169 -3.38 -22.99 36.97
CA SER A 169 -3.98 -23.51 38.21
C SER A 169 -4.01 -25.05 38.25
N ASP A 170 -4.31 -25.71 37.14
CA ASP A 170 -4.36 -27.17 37.07
C ASP A 170 -2.97 -27.82 37.03
N LYS A 171 -2.00 -27.19 36.35
CA LYS A 171 -0.58 -27.62 36.39
C LYS A 171 0.03 -27.50 37.80
N SER A 172 -0.31 -26.46 38.55
CA SER A 172 0.16 -26.31 39.95
C SER A 172 -0.48 -27.34 40.89
N LYS A 173 -1.73 -27.75 40.65
CA LYS A 173 -2.36 -28.87 41.40
C LYS A 173 -1.84 -30.25 41.01
N ALA A 174 -1.46 -30.47 39.74
CA ALA A 174 -0.83 -31.71 39.29
C ALA A 174 0.60 -31.89 39.82
N ALA A 175 1.40 -30.81 39.85
CA ALA A 175 2.77 -30.83 40.39
C ALA A 175 2.85 -31.10 41.90
N VAL A 176 1.80 -30.77 42.67
CA VAL A 176 1.71 -31.10 44.10
C VAL A 176 1.32 -32.57 44.32
N LYS A 177 0.72 -33.24 43.32
CA LYS A 177 0.31 -34.65 43.42
C LYS A 177 1.43 -35.64 43.04
N ASP A 178 2.38 -35.23 42.20
CA ASP A 178 3.48 -36.11 41.74
C ASP A 178 4.66 -36.18 42.71
N LYS A 179 4.89 -35.15 43.54
CA LYS A 179 5.90 -35.21 44.62
C LYS A 179 5.51 -36.15 45.79
N GLY A 180 4.27 -36.61 45.85
CA GLY A 180 3.78 -37.52 46.89
C GLY A 180 3.85 -39.01 46.53
N LYS A 181 4.38 -39.39 45.37
CA LYS A 181 4.32 -40.78 44.86
C LYS A 181 5.64 -41.40 44.39
N GLN A 182 6.79 -40.74 44.60
CA GLN A 182 8.12 -41.29 44.28
C GLN A 182 9.05 -41.46 45.50
N GLU A 183 8.49 -41.53 46.71
CA GLU A 183 9.21 -41.96 47.92
C GLU A 183 8.54 -43.21 48.53
N ALA A 184 8.42 -44.28 47.74
CA ALA A 184 8.14 -45.63 48.24
C ALA A 184 8.45 -46.64 47.13
N ASP A 185 9.61 -47.29 47.26
CA ASP A 185 10.04 -48.56 46.66
C ASP A 185 11.36 -48.45 45.91
N LYS A 186 12.45 -48.78 46.62
CA LYS A 186 13.33 -49.92 46.29
C LYS A 186 14.54 -49.93 47.22
N LYS A 187 14.58 -50.96 48.08
CA LYS A 187 15.79 -51.50 48.71
C LYS A 187 16.13 -52.84 48.05
N GLU A 188 17.42 -53.18 48.13
CA GLU A 188 18.10 -54.49 47.89
C GLU A 188 18.81 -54.73 46.53
N LYS A 189 20.14 -54.42 46.53
CA LYS A 189 21.37 -55.22 46.25
C LYS A 189 21.43 -56.29 45.10
N PRO A 190 22.63 -56.76 44.65
CA PRO A 190 23.90 -56.08 44.27
C PRO A 190 24.63 -56.67 43.00
N ALA A 191 25.69 -55.99 42.50
CA ALA A 191 26.84 -56.41 41.63
C ALA A 191 26.58 -57.18 40.30
N ASP A 192 27.23 -56.93 39.14
CA ASP A 192 28.66 -56.83 38.89
C ASP A 192 28.99 -56.23 37.50
N GLU A 193 30.24 -55.76 37.37
CA GLU A 193 31.14 -55.62 36.20
C GLU A 193 30.89 -54.72 34.95
N SER A 194 31.92 -53.87 34.73
CA SER A 194 32.56 -53.41 33.47
C SER A 194 32.17 -52.05 32.84
N GLU A 195 33.16 -51.13 32.92
CA GLU A 195 33.54 -49.97 32.10
C GLU A 195 32.49 -49.15 31.32
N ALA A 196 32.37 -47.86 31.66
CA ALA A 196 31.75 -46.81 30.83
C ALA A 196 32.65 -45.55 30.74
N PRO A 197 32.72 -44.86 29.59
CA PRO A 197 33.67 -43.79 29.31
C PRO A 197 33.20 -42.41 29.80
N MET A 198 34.12 -41.44 29.88
CA MET A 198 33.87 -40.05 30.32
C MET A 198 32.87 -39.29 29.41
N PRO A 199 32.06 -38.35 29.95
CA PRO A 199 31.12 -37.56 29.16
C PRO A 199 31.80 -36.42 28.37
N ASP A 200 31.26 -36.19 27.17
CA ASP A 200 31.67 -35.22 26.14
C ASP A 200 31.61 -33.76 26.64
N SER A 201 32.51 -32.90 26.16
CA SER A 201 32.62 -31.48 26.57
C SER A 201 31.34 -30.67 26.32
N ASP A 202 30.56 -31.04 25.29
CA ASP A 202 29.32 -30.37 24.89
C ASP A 202 28.18 -30.51 25.90
N GLU A 203 28.10 -31.63 26.63
CA GLU A 203 27.07 -31.80 27.67
C GLU A 203 27.32 -30.89 28.87
N LYS A 204 28.59 -30.60 29.18
CA LYS A 204 28.96 -29.69 30.26
C LYS A 204 28.64 -28.24 29.89
N LEU A 205 28.93 -27.80 28.66
CA LEU A 205 28.62 -26.46 28.19
C LEU A 205 27.10 -26.21 28.16
N LYS A 206 26.30 -27.16 27.67
CA LYS A 206 24.83 -27.09 27.71
C LYS A 206 24.26 -27.04 29.13
N ALA A 207 24.88 -27.74 30.08
CA ALA A 207 24.48 -27.70 31.48
C ALA A 207 24.76 -26.34 32.12
N ILE A 208 25.86 -25.68 31.77
CA ILE A 208 26.22 -24.33 32.25
C ILE A 208 25.27 -23.29 31.66
N GLU A 209 24.99 -23.34 30.36
CA GLU A 209 24.05 -22.41 29.71
C GLU A 209 22.63 -22.54 30.30
N LYS A 210 22.17 -23.77 30.58
CA LYS A 210 20.88 -23.99 31.23
C LYS A 210 20.81 -23.39 32.65
N GLN A 211 21.92 -23.42 33.39
CA GLN A 211 22.00 -22.78 34.70
C GLN A 211 22.04 -21.25 34.61
N LEU A 212 22.72 -20.71 33.59
CA LEU A 212 22.73 -19.27 33.29
C LEU A 212 21.33 -18.77 32.98
N ILE A 213 20.63 -19.42 32.04
CA ILE A 213 19.26 -19.07 31.63
C ILE A 213 18.35 -19.00 32.87
N LYS A 214 18.45 -19.98 33.78
CA LYS A 214 17.66 -19.98 35.01
C LYS A 214 17.95 -18.77 35.91
N LYS A 215 19.22 -18.38 36.08
CA LYS A 215 19.58 -17.18 36.84
C LYS A 215 19.10 -15.89 36.15
N LEU A 216 19.20 -15.80 34.83
CA LEU A 216 18.72 -14.66 34.05
C LEU A 216 17.19 -14.54 34.10
N GLU A 217 16.46 -15.66 34.11
CA GLU A 217 15.01 -15.69 34.31
C GLU A 217 14.61 -15.17 35.71
N GLU A 218 15.35 -15.55 36.76
CA GLU A 218 15.12 -15.06 38.12
C GLU A 218 15.33 -13.54 38.25
N LEU A 219 16.35 -12.99 37.56
CA LEU A 219 16.57 -11.55 37.50
C LEU A 219 15.51 -10.83 36.66
N SER A 220 15.03 -11.46 35.57
CA SER A 220 13.99 -10.91 34.69
C SER A 220 12.66 -10.76 35.42
N ILE A 221 12.31 -11.75 36.26
CA ILE A 221 11.13 -11.68 37.13
C ILE A 221 11.23 -10.51 38.13
N LYS A 222 12.42 -10.25 38.69
CA LYS A 222 12.64 -9.11 39.59
C LYS A 222 12.52 -7.78 38.85
N GLU A 223 13.04 -7.69 37.62
CA GLU A 223 12.90 -6.50 36.77
C GLU A 223 11.42 -6.24 36.42
N GLU A 224 10.68 -7.28 36.04
CA GLU A 224 9.24 -7.16 35.78
C GLU A 224 8.46 -6.69 37.01
N GLN A 225 8.87 -7.14 38.20
CA GLN A 225 8.29 -6.65 39.45
C GLN A 225 8.62 -5.16 39.69
N ILE A 226 9.84 -4.69 39.43
CA ILE A 226 10.19 -3.26 39.51
C ILE A 226 9.35 -2.43 38.54
N VAL A 227 9.19 -2.89 37.29
CA VAL A 227 8.38 -2.18 36.28
C VAL A 227 6.91 -2.15 36.69
N LYS A 228 6.40 -3.22 37.31
CA LYS A 228 5.04 -3.29 37.84
C LYS A 228 4.85 -2.32 39.01
N ASP A 229 5.78 -2.31 39.97
CA ASP A 229 5.76 -1.39 41.13
C ASP A 229 5.81 0.06 40.66
N LEU A 230 6.63 0.38 39.65
CA LEU A 230 6.70 1.72 39.04
C LEU A 230 5.36 2.12 38.43
N LYS A 231 4.70 1.21 37.70
CA LYS A 231 3.38 1.47 37.09
C LYS A 231 2.31 1.72 38.14
N GLU A 232 2.31 0.95 39.22
CA GLU A 232 1.37 1.10 40.34
C GLU A 232 1.61 2.42 41.07
N ALA A 233 2.86 2.74 41.45
CA ALA A 233 3.20 3.99 42.13
C ALA A 233 2.86 5.24 41.30
N LEU A 234 3.14 5.22 39.98
CA LEU A 234 2.78 6.31 39.07
C LEU A 234 1.26 6.43 38.86
N HIS A 235 0.53 5.32 38.96
CA HIS A 235 -0.93 5.31 38.90
C HIS A 235 -1.54 5.94 40.16
N ASP A 236 -1.08 5.54 41.34
CA ASP A 236 -1.57 6.03 42.63
C ASP A 236 -1.32 7.54 42.79
N ALA A 237 -0.11 8.01 42.47
CA ALA A 237 0.21 9.44 42.49
C ALA A 237 -0.69 10.26 41.55
N ARG A 238 -1.11 9.65 40.42
CA ARG A 238 -2.01 10.30 39.46
C ARG A 238 -3.45 10.34 39.96
N GLU A 239 -3.94 9.28 40.57
CA GLU A 239 -5.28 9.23 41.19
C GLU A 239 -5.39 10.28 42.29
N ASP A 240 -4.38 10.40 43.17
CA ASP A 240 -4.34 11.43 44.21
C ASP A 240 -4.33 12.86 43.63
N TYR A 241 -3.51 13.10 42.60
CA TYR A 241 -3.50 14.39 41.89
C TYR A 241 -4.86 14.75 41.29
N GLU A 242 -5.52 13.82 40.58
CA GLU A 242 -6.84 14.10 39.99
C GLU A 242 -7.91 14.27 41.07
N ALA A 243 -7.88 13.52 42.18
CA ALA A 243 -8.79 13.69 43.31
C ALA A 243 -8.65 15.08 43.98
N LYS A 244 -7.42 15.53 44.25
CA LYS A 244 -7.14 16.87 44.81
C LYS A 244 -7.58 17.99 43.86
N LYS A 245 -7.34 17.82 42.56
CA LYS A 245 -7.74 18.77 41.51
C LYS A 245 -9.27 18.83 41.32
N GLU A 246 -9.96 17.70 41.41
CA GLU A 246 -11.42 17.61 41.41
C GLU A 246 -12.00 18.40 42.59
N SER A 247 -11.41 18.24 43.78
CA SER A 247 -11.79 18.97 45.00
C SER A 247 -11.63 20.50 44.85
N ILE A 248 -10.49 20.96 44.33
CA ILE A 248 -10.25 22.39 44.05
C ILE A 248 -11.28 22.93 43.05
N ARG A 249 -11.59 22.18 41.99
CA ARG A 249 -12.60 22.57 40.99
C ARG A 249 -13.99 22.66 41.60
N LYS A 250 -14.37 21.70 42.43
CA LYS A 250 -15.68 21.65 43.08
C LYS A 250 -15.87 22.82 44.02
N ASN A 251 -14.90 23.08 44.91
CA ASN A 251 -14.96 24.19 45.87
C ASN A 251 -15.04 25.56 45.16
N CYS A 252 -14.21 25.78 44.12
CA CYS A 252 -14.29 27.01 43.33
C CYS A 252 -15.64 27.15 42.59
N SER A 253 -16.19 26.06 42.07
CA SER A 253 -17.48 26.06 41.36
C SER A 253 -18.65 26.41 42.29
N GLU A 254 -18.65 25.89 43.51
CA GLU A 254 -19.64 26.19 44.55
C GLU A 254 -19.60 27.68 44.94
N GLN A 255 -18.41 28.24 45.16
CA GLN A 255 -18.24 29.67 45.47
C GLN A 255 -18.67 30.57 44.30
N ILE A 256 -18.31 30.22 43.06
CA ILE A 256 -18.74 30.96 41.87
C ILE A 256 -20.26 30.87 41.69
N ALA A 257 -20.90 29.74 41.99
CA ALA A 257 -22.35 29.60 41.89
C ALA A 257 -23.10 30.54 42.84
N VAL A 258 -22.62 30.68 44.08
CA VAL A 258 -23.16 31.65 45.06
C VAL A 258 -23.01 33.08 44.56
N LEU A 259 -21.83 33.46 44.05
CA LEU A 259 -21.58 34.81 43.54
C LEU A 259 -22.41 35.12 42.29
N LYS A 260 -22.59 34.15 41.38
CA LYS A 260 -23.47 34.30 40.21
C LYS A 260 -24.94 34.47 40.62
N LYS A 261 -25.39 33.81 41.68
CA LYS A 261 -26.74 34.00 42.23
C LYS A 261 -26.94 35.42 42.76
N ASN A 262 -25.91 35.99 43.38
CA ASN A 262 -25.93 37.39 43.84
C ASN A 262 -25.81 38.39 42.69
N LEU A 263 -25.02 38.08 41.65
CA LEU A 263 -24.93 38.89 40.43
C LEU A 263 -26.28 38.99 39.71
N ARG A 264 -27.01 37.88 39.59
CA ARG A 264 -28.38 37.88 39.04
C ARG A 264 -29.38 38.69 39.87
N LYS A 265 -29.14 38.84 41.19
CA LYS A 265 -29.97 39.69 42.05
C LYS A 265 -29.63 41.17 41.88
N SER A 266 -28.35 41.53 41.69
CA SER A 266 -27.95 42.93 41.45
C SER A 266 -28.23 43.40 40.02
N GLU A 267 -28.25 42.49 39.03
CA GLU A 267 -28.77 42.75 37.68
C GLU A 267 -30.25 43.16 37.71
N LYS A 268 -31.04 42.56 38.60
CA LYS A 268 -32.46 42.92 38.79
C LYS A 268 -32.68 44.22 39.59
N ALA A 269 -31.66 44.68 40.31
CA ALA A 269 -31.72 45.87 41.15
C ALA A 269 -31.00 47.09 40.52
N GLU A 270 -30.53 46.97 39.27
CA GLU A 270 -29.86 48.03 38.50
C GLU A 270 -28.73 48.75 39.25
N SER A 271 -27.86 48.01 39.95
CA SER A 271 -26.70 48.55 40.67
C SER A 271 -25.37 48.20 39.96
N PRO A 272 -24.84 49.08 39.07
CA PRO A 272 -23.66 48.76 38.25
C PRO A 272 -22.38 48.59 39.06
N ALA A 273 -22.21 49.40 40.11
CA ALA A 273 -21.04 49.33 41.00
C ALA A 273 -20.94 47.99 41.74
N GLU A 274 -22.09 47.40 42.09
CA GLU A 274 -22.15 46.11 42.77
C GLU A 274 -21.92 44.94 41.80
N GLN A 275 -22.35 45.07 40.53
CA GLN A 275 -22.06 44.12 39.45
C GLN A 275 -20.56 44.05 39.14
N GLU A 276 -19.89 45.20 39.04
CA GLU A 276 -18.44 45.26 38.80
C GLU A 276 -17.64 44.61 39.94
N LYS A 277 -18.05 44.85 41.19
CA LYS A 277 -17.44 44.25 42.38
C LYS A 277 -17.60 42.72 42.40
N LEU A 278 -18.78 42.20 42.05
CA LEU A 278 -19.06 40.76 41.96
C LEU A 278 -18.30 40.09 40.81
N ASN A 279 -18.22 40.72 39.64
CA ASN A 279 -17.46 40.23 38.49
C ASN A 279 -15.96 40.15 38.78
N THR A 280 -15.41 41.18 39.44
CA THR A 280 -14.01 41.19 39.90
C THR A 280 -13.73 40.05 40.89
N ARG A 281 -14.67 39.78 41.82
CA ARG A 281 -14.56 38.65 42.77
C ARG A 281 -14.57 37.29 42.07
N ILE A 282 -15.44 37.12 41.06
CA ILE A 282 -15.50 35.89 40.26
C ILE A 282 -14.22 35.70 39.44
N ALA A 283 -13.67 36.78 38.88
CA ALA A 283 -12.40 36.73 38.15
C ALA A 283 -11.23 36.33 39.08
N ALA A 284 -11.17 36.93 40.28
CA ALA A 284 -10.17 36.59 41.28
C ALA A 284 -10.22 35.11 41.71
N LEU A 285 -11.41 34.54 41.91
CA LEU A 285 -11.57 33.11 42.25
C LEU A 285 -11.13 32.17 41.12
N LYS A 286 -11.34 32.55 39.85
CA LYS A 286 -10.84 31.76 38.71
C LYS A 286 -9.32 31.76 38.64
N ILE A 287 -8.70 32.92 38.89
CA ILE A 287 -7.24 33.08 38.94
C ILE A 287 -6.66 32.26 40.10
N ASP A 288 -7.28 32.33 41.28
CA ASP A 288 -6.85 31.58 42.47
C ASP A 288 -6.93 30.06 42.24
N ARG A 289 -8.03 29.58 41.63
CA ARG A 289 -8.15 28.17 41.21
C ARG A 289 -7.03 27.75 40.27
N GLU A 290 -6.69 28.56 39.28
CA GLU A 290 -5.60 28.24 38.35
C GLU A 290 -4.24 28.24 39.05
N ARG A 291 -4.02 29.15 39.99
CA ARG A 291 -2.82 29.18 40.83
C ARG A 291 -2.69 27.91 41.69
N GLN A 292 -3.76 27.49 42.34
CA GLN A 292 -3.79 26.27 43.16
C GLN A 292 -3.57 25.01 42.32
N ILE A 293 -4.22 24.89 41.15
CA ILE A 293 -3.98 23.76 40.23
C ILE A 293 -2.54 23.76 39.71
N LYS A 294 -1.94 24.93 39.48
CA LYS A 294 -0.54 25.04 39.05
C LYS A 294 0.43 24.61 40.15
N GLY A 295 0.19 25.00 41.40
CA GLY A 295 0.94 24.53 42.56
C GLY A 295 0.86 23.01 42.71
N LEU A 296 -0.35 22.46 42.68
CA LEU A 296 -0.60 21.02 42.75
C LEU A 296 0.08 20.24 41.60
N SER A 297 0.13 20.83 40.39
CA SER A 297 0.83 20.23 39.25
C SER A 297 2.35 20.20 39.44
N SER A 298 2.91 21.17 40.16
CA SER A 298 4.34 21.21 40.48
C SER A 298 4.69 20.18 41.56
N GLU A 299 3.82 20.02 42.56
CA GLU A 299 3.95 18.98 43.59
C GLU A 299 3.90 17.59 42.98
N TYR A 300 2.92 17.33 42.09
CA TYR A 300 2.79 16.06 41.38
C TYR A 300 4.03 15.71 40.52
N GLU A 301 4.59 16.67 39.77
CA GLU A 301 5.81 16.39 38.99
C GLU A 301 7.03 16.16 39.90
N SER A 302 7.13 16.83 41.06
CA SER A 302 8.19 16.56 42.04
C SER A 302 8.07 15.15 42.63
N GLU A 303 6.87 14.73 43.02
CA GLU A 303 6.59 13.38 43.54
C GLU A 303 6.85 12.31 42.46
N ARG A 304 6.49 12.60 41.21
CA ARG A 304 6.70 11.72 40.06
C ARG A 304 8.18 11.52 39.73
N GLU A 305 8.99 12.58 39.78
CA GLU A 305 10.44 12.46 39.59
C GLU A 305 11.12 11.74 40.76
N GLU A 306 10.65 11.93 41.99
CA GLU A 306 11.14 11.16 43.14
C GLU A 306 10.81 9.66 43.00
N ILE A 307 9.61 9.31 42.53
CA ILE A 307 9.24 7.91 42.23
C ILE A 307 10.14 7.32 41.14
N ARG A 308 10.42 8.09 40.08
CA ARG A 308 11.29 7.66 38.98
C ARG A 308 12.72 7.40 39.44
N SER A 309 13.34 8.38 40.12
CA SER A 309 14.70 8.26 40.63
C SER A 309 14.86 7.04 41.54
N LYS A 310 13.93 6.79 42.47
CA LYS A 310 13.96 5.60 43.33
C LYS A 310 13.90 4.26 42.57
N HIS A 311 13.23 4.22 41.42
CA HIS A 311 13.13 3.01 40.61
C HIS A 311 14.30 2.86 39.63
N GLU A 312 14.92 3.97 39.22
CA GLU A 312 16.14 4.01 38.43
C GLU A 312 17.33 3.47 39.22
N ASP A 313 17.48 3.86 40.50
CA ASP A 313 18.51 3.31 41.41
C ASP A 313 18.35 1.78 41.57
N ARG A 314 17.11 1.29 41.68
CA ARG A 314 16.84 -0.16 41.75
C ARG A 314 17.14 -0.87 40.44
N ASN A 315 16.92 -0.20 39.31
CA ASN A 315 17.21 -0.74 37.99
C ASN A 315 18.73 -0.84 37.75
N GLU A 316 19.50 0.18 38.12
CA GLU A 316 20.97 0.10 38.08
C GLU A 316 21.51 -1.03 38.96
N SER A 317 20.90 -1.26 40.13
CA SER A 317 21.24 -2.40 40.98
C SER A 317 20.94 -3.75 40.31
N ILE A 318 19.85 -3.90 39.56
CA ILE A 318 19.56 -5.12 38.79
C ILE A 318 20.49 -5.27 37.60
N LYS A 319 20.81 -4.19 36.87
CA LYS A 319 21.79 -4.23 35.77
C LYS A 319 23.17 -4.67 36.25
N SER A 320 23.60 -4.19 37.42
CA SER A 320 24.84 -4.65 38.04
C SER A 320 24.81 -6.14 38.40
N GLN A 321 23.65 -6.66 38.86
CA GLN A 321 23.49 -8.10 39.11
C GLN A 321 23.50 -8.93 37.81
N TYR A 322 22.91 -8.42 36.72
CA TYR A 322 23.00 -9.06 35.40
C TYR A 322 24.45 -9.14 34.91
N ALA A 323 25.19 -8.04 34.98
CA ALA A 323 26.60 -8.01 34.59
C ALA A 323 27.45 -9.01 35.41
N GLN A 324 27.27 -9.03 36.73
CA GLN A 324 27.96 -10.00 37.61
C GLN A 324 27.62 -11.46 37.29
N VAL A 325 26.37 -11.76 36.93
CA VAL A 325 25.95 -13.12 36.56
C VAL A 325 26.50 -13.51 35.19
N LEU A 326 26.58 -12.59 34.23
CA LEU A 326 27.19 -12.85 32.93
C LEU A 326 28.69 -13.09 33.06
N GLU A 327 29.41 -12.27 33.83
CA GLU A 327 30.83 -12.44 34.14
C GLU A 327 31.10 -13.79 34.84
N GLU A 328 30.34 -14.12 35.91
CA GLU A 328 30.47 -15.40 36.63
C GLU A 328 30.29 -16.63 35.72
N TYR A 329 29.40 -16.54 34.73
CA TYR A 329 29.10 -17.67 33.84
C TYR A 329 29.96 -17.69 32.59
N SER A 330 30.48 -16.54 32.15
CA SER A 330 31.53 -16.44 31.15
C SER A 330 32.77 -17.22 31.60
N ASP A 331 33.24 -16.96 32.83
CA ASP A 331 34.36 -17.68 33.46
C ASP A 331 34.12 -19.20 33.51
N LYS A 332 32.93 -19.62 33.96
CA LYS A 332 32.56 -21.04 34.04
C LYS A 332 32.48 -21.71 32.67
N TYR A 333 32.06 -20.97 31.65
CA TYR A 333 31.95 -21.47 30.29
C TYR A 333 33.33 -21.61 29.64
N ALA A 334 34.23 -20.66 29.90
CA ALA A 334 35.65 -20.75 29.53
C ALA A 334 36.36 -21.93 30.21
N ASP A 335 36.15 -22.13 31.51
CA ASP A 335 36.70 -23.27 32.27
C ASP A 335 36.23 -24.64 31.75
N ALA A 336 35.06 -24.68 31.08
CA ALA A 336 34.49 -25.87 30.45
C ALA A 336 34.92 -26.07 28.98
N GLY A 337 35.76 -25.17 28.44
CA GLY A 337 36.32 -25.24 27.08
C GLY A 337 35.59 -24.43 26.02
N GLY A 338 34.66 -23.54 26.39
CA GLY A 338 33.97 -22.61 25.49
C GLY A 338 34.71 -21.28 25.32
N SER A 339 34.28 -20.45 24.37
CA SER A 339 34.80 -19.08 24.21
C SER A 339 34.24 -18.17 25.30
N GLU A 340 35.12 -17.43 25.98
CA GLU A 340 34.79 -16.44 27.02
C GLU A 340 33.82 -15.37 26.51
N GLU A 341 34.00 -14.88 25.27
CA GLU A 341 33.17 -13.82 24.69
C GLU A 341 31.75 -14.27 24.30
N TYR A 342 31.50 -15.59 24.19
CA TYR A 342 30.23 -16.14 23.67
C TYR A 342 29.01 -15.77 24.53
N ILE A 343 29.15 -15.81 25.86
CA ILE A 343 28.04 -15.53 26.78
C ILE A 343 27.74 -14.04 26.84
N GLU A 344 28.77 -13.20 26.84
CA GLU A 344 28.60 -11.74 26.87
C GLU A 344 27.96 -11.22 25.58
N GLU A 345 28.42 -11.70 24.41
CA GLU A 345 27.88 -11.28 23.12
C GLU A 345 26.43 -11.73 22.92
N LYS A 346 26.10 -12.96 23.33
CA LYS A 346 24.76 -13.54 23.14
C LYS A 346 23.69 -12.96 24.06
N TYR A 347 24.06 -12.46 25.26
CA TYR A 347 23.10 -12.12 26.30
C TYR A 347 23.20 -10.68 26.85
N SER A 348 24.08 -9.81 26.30
CA SER A 348 24.32 -8.43 26.78
C SER A 348 23.11 -7.47 26.68
N ASP A 349 22.25 -7.63 25.66
CA ASP A 349 21.17 -6.66 25.36
C ASP A 349 19.85 -6.89 26.12
N GLN A 350 19.72 -7.98 26.89
CA GLN A 350 18.42 -8.44 27.37
C GLN A 350 17.65 -7.56 28.40
N PRO A 351 18.23 -6.56 29.13
CA PRO A 351 17.45 -5.78 30.10
C PRO A 351 17.15 -4.31 29.70
N VAL A 352 17.60 -3.78 28.55
CA VAL A 352 17.54 -2.32 28.30
C VAL A 352 16.21 -1.82 27.69
N ASP A 353 15.49 -2.66 26.95
CA ASP A 353 14.39 -2.19 26.09
C ASP A 353 13.04 -2.04 26.78
N LYS A 354 12.68 -2.90 27.75
CA LYS A 354 11.34 -2.88 28.37
C LYS A 354 11.06 -1.58 29.15
N LEU A 355 12.06 -1.03 29.82
CA LEU A 355 11.92 0.22 30.60
C LEU A 355 11.95 1.47 29.70
N LYS A 356 12.79 1.47 28.66
CA LYS A 356 12.77 2.49 27.58
C LYS A 356 11.41 2.52 26.89
N GLU A 357 10.83 1.37 26.58
CA GLU A 357 9.52 1.24 25.95
C GLU A 357 8.38 1.77 26.86
N VAL A 358 8.41 1.46 28.16
CA VAL A 358 7.43 1.99 29.13
C VAL A 358 7.56 3.50 29.29
N MET A 359 8.79 4.02 29.31
CA MET A 359 9.05 5.47 29.37
C MET A 359 8.57 6.18 28.11
N ALA A 360 8.88 5.65 26.92
CA ALA A 360 8.44 6.14 25.62
C ALA A 360 6.91 6.15 25.51
N ARG A 361 6.23 5.03 25.84
CA ARG A 361 4.75 4.94 25.85
C ARG A 361 4.11 5.94 26.83
N SER A 362 4.78 6.27 27.94
CA SER A 362 4.29 7.27 28.89
C SER A 362 4.41 8.70 28.33
N GLU A 363 5.51 9.00 27.64
CA GLU A 363 5.76 10.31 27.02
C GLU A 363 4.90 10.53 25.78
N GLU A 364 4.71 9.54 24.93
CA GLU A 364 3.79 9.61 23.79
C GLU A 364 2.36 9.94 24.23
N LYS A 365 1.90 9.36 25.35
CA LYS A 365 0.59 9.69 25.93
C LYS A 365 0.54 11.14 26.45
N LYS A 366 1.62 11.65 27.04
CA LYS A 366 1.73 13.07 27.45
C LYS A 366 1.68 14.00 26.24
N ILE A 367 2.51 13.72 25.24
CA ILE A 367 2.59 14.47 23.98
C ILE A 367 1.23 14.48 23.28
N SER A 368 0.58 13.32 23.14
CA SER A 368 -0.76 13.20 22.55
C SER A 368 -1.82 13.99 23.31
N ALA A 369 -1.83 13.92 24.65
CA ALA A 369 -2.75 14.70 25.47
C ALA A 369 -2.51 16.22 25.37
N GLN A 370 -1.25 16.64 25.27
CA GLN A 370 -0.85 18.04 25.13
C GLN A 370 -1.20 18.59 23.74
N LYS A 371 -0.90 17.85 22.67
CA LYS A 371 -1.33 18.13 21.29
C LYS A 371 -2.85 18.33 21.22
N LYS A 372 -3.63 17.45 21.84
CA LYS A 372 -5.10 17.55 21.87
C LYS A 372 -5.58 18.82 22.56
N ARG A 373 -4.98 19.19 23.70
CA ARG A 373 -5.29 20.44 24.43
C ARG A 373 -4.95 21.69 23.61
N LEU A 374 -3.79 21.70 22.95
CA LEU A 374 -3.35 22.83 22.14
C LEU A 374 -4.20 23.00 20.87
N ASN A 375 -4.55 21.91 20.20
CA ASN A 375 -5.49 21.92 19.08
C ASN A 375 -6.89 22.42 19.48
N GLN A 376 -7.35 22.05 20.68
CA GLN A 376 -8.60 22.58 21.21
C GLN A 376 -8.52 24.10 21.46
N ARG A 377 -7.43 24.57 22.06
CA ARG A 377 -7.18 26.01 22.25
C ARG A 377 -7.06 26.76 20.91
N ARG A 378 -6.42 26.18 19.89
CA ARG A 378 -6.36 26.74 18.52
C ARG A 378 -7.77 26.96 17.97
N LYS A 379 -8.65 25.96 18.10
CA LYS A 379 -10.06 26.07 17.66
C LYS A 379 -10.82 27.16 18.42
N GLU A 380 -10.63 27.25 19.72
CA GLU A 380 -11.27 28.28 20.57
C GLU A 380 -10.79 29.70 20.22
N THR A 381 -9.48 29.90 20.06
CA THR A 381 -8.89 31.17 19.68
C THR A 381 -9.31 31.60 18.27
N ASN A 382 -9.26 30.71 17.28
CA ASN A 382 -9.72 31.00 15.92
C ASN A 382 -11.21 31.34 15.88
N ARG A 383 -12.02 30.69 16.74
CA ARG A 383 -13.44 31.03 16.90
C ARG A 383 -13.63 32.42 17.53
N SER A 384 -12.81 32.79 18.51
CA SER A 384 -12.80 34.12 19.11
C SER A 384 -12.45 35.21 18.09
N ILE A 385 -11.38 35.02 17.32
CA ILE A 385 -10.94 35.94 16.24
C ILE A 385 -12.06 36.12 15.20
N LYS A 386 -12.70 35.01 14.79
CA LYS A 386 -13.83 35.05 13.85
C LYS A 386 -15.04 35.80 14.42
N ASN A 387 -15.33 35.63 15.70
CA ASN A 387 -16.43 36.35 16.36
C ASN A 387 -16.14 37.84 16.49
N ALA A 388 -14.91 38.23 16.82
CA ALA A 388 -14.47 39.62 16.88
C ALA A 388 -14.57 40.31 15.50
N TYR A 389 -14.14 39.65 14.43
CA TYR A 389 -14.31 40.15 13.07
C TYR A 389 -15.79 40.37 12.71
N LYS A 390 -16.66 39.40 13.05
CA LYS A 390 -18.11 39.53 12.81
C LYS A 390 -18.74 40.67 13.60
N ALA A 391 -18.34 40.87 14.86
CA ALA A 391 -18.84 41.96 15.69
C ALA A 391 -18.42 43.32 15.11
N ASN A 392 -17.14 43.51 14.81
CA ASN A 392 -16.62 44.75 14.22
C ASN A 392 -17.26 45.06 12.86
N LEU A 393 -17.47 44.03 12.02
CA LEU A 393 -18.15 44.20 10.73
C LEU A 393 -19.61 44.61 10.91
N ALA A 394 -20.31 44.06 11.91
CA ALA A 394 -21.70 44.42 12.20
C ALA A 394 -21.83 45.85 12.73
N ASP A 395 -20.87 46.31 13.55
CA ASP A 395 -20.85 47.68 14.07
C ASP A 395 -20.57 48.69 12.95
N GLU A 396 -19.62 48.42 12.05
CA GLU A 396 -19.40 49.25 10.86
C GLU A 396 -20.60 49.23 9.89
N GLU A 397 -21.29 48.10 9.75
CA GLU A 397 -22.51 48.02 8.94
C GLU A 397 -23.66 48.83 9.55
N ARG A 398 -23.80 48.87 10.88
CA ARG A 398 -24.75 49.75 11.57
C ARG A 398 -24.39 51.22 11.37
N ALA A 399 -23.13 51.59 11.61
CA ALA A 399 -22.66 52.96 11.43
C ALA A 399 -22.86 53.45 10.00
N TYR A 400 -22.62 52.58 9.01
CA TYR A 400 -22.92 52.84 7.61
C TYR A 400 -24.42 53.08 7.38
N LYS A 401 -25.30 52.21 7.88
CA LYS A 401 -26.76 52.34 7.73
C LYS A 401 -27.31 53.61 8.41
N ASP A 402 -26.81 53.96 9.58
CA ASP A 402 -27.23 55.16 10.30
C ASP A 402 -26.76 56.44 9.60
N SER A 403 -25.56 56.43 9.04
CA SER A 403 -25.04 57.54 8.21
C SER A 403 -25.80 57.66 6.89
N LEU A 404 -26.19 56.53 6.29
CA LEU A 404 -26.98 56.49 5.06
C LEU A 404 -28.38 57.11 5.25
N LYS A 405 -29.02 56.88 6.40
CA LYS A 405 -30.32 57.47 6.75
C LYS A 405 -30.27 59.01 6.86
N LYS A 406 -29.13 59.56 7.26
CA LYS A 406 -28.95 61.02 7.45
C LYS A 406 -28.67 61.79 6.15
N LEU A 407 -28.50 61.09 5.02
CA LEU A 407 -27.99 61.69 3.77
C LEU A 407 -29.06 62.01 2.70
N GLU A 408 -30.35 61.96 3.04
CA GLU A 408 -31.54 62.39 2.25
C GLU A 408 -31.32 62.67 0.74
N GLY A 409 -30.89 61.65 -0.03
CA GLY A 409 -30.84 61.72 -1.49
C GLY A 409 -29.60 62.36 -2.14
N ASN A 410 -28.59 62.78 -1.38
CA ASN A 410 -27.32 63.27 -1.94
C ASN A 410 -26.49 62.10 -2.52
N LYS A 411 -26.65 61.86 -3.83
CA LYS A 411 -26.01 60.74 -4.55
C LYS A 411 -24.49 60.72 -4.44
N GLU A 412 -23.86 61.89 -4.39
CA GLU A 412 -22.40 62.00 -4.38
C GLU A 412 -21.82 61.70 -2.99
N ALA A 413 -22.49 62.17 -1.93
CA ALA A 413 -22.16 61.82 -0.56
C ALA A 413 -22.38 60.33 -0.26
N ILE A 414 -23.46 59.73 -0.77
CA ILE A 414 -23.73 58.29 -0.65
C ILE A 414 -22.63 57.45 -1.32
N LYS A 415 -22.13 57.89 -2.48
CA LYS A 415 -21.05 57.21 -3.21
C LYS A 415 -19.74 57.24 -2.41
N LYS A 416 -19.38 58.38 -1.82
CA LYS A 416 -18.20 58.50 -0.92
C LYS A 416 -18.34 57.59 0.32
N LEU A 417 -19.47 57.66 1.01
CA LEU A 417 -19.74 56.84 2.20
C LEU A 417 -19.65 55.33 1.90
N LYS A 418 -20.15 54.88 0.74
CA LYS A 418 -20.05 53.47 0.32
C LYS A 418 -18.60 53.06 0.06
N ALA A 419 -17.81 53.92 -0.56
CA ALA A 419 -16.39 53.66 -0.79
C ALA A 419 -15.61 53.57 0.54
N GLU A 420 -15.89 54.45 1.50
CA GLU A 420 -15.31 54.40 2.84
C GLU A 420 -15.67 53.10 3.59
N TYR A 421 -16.94 52.69 3.54
CA TYR A 421 -17.38 51.42 4.15
C TYR A 421 -16.69 50.20 3.54
N GLU A 422 -16.60 50.12 2.20
CA GLU A 422 -15.90 49.00 1.55
C GLU A 422 -14.39 49.00 1.87
N ASN A 423 -13.77 50.17 2.01
CA ASN A 423 -12.36 50.27 2.39
C ASN A 423 -12.13 49.81 3.85
N LYS A 424 -12.98 50.23 4.79
CA LYS A 424 -12.96 49.74 6.17
C LYS A 424 -13.21 48.24 6.27
N LYS A 425 -14.16 47.72 5.50
CA LYS A 425 -14.45 46.28 5.42
C LYS A 425 -13.26 45.49 4.89
N LYS A 426 -12.55 46.02 3.90
CA LYS A 426 -11.29 45.45 3.39
C LYS A 426 -10.22 45.41 4.48
N GLN A 427 -9.99 46.53 5.17
CA GLN A 427 -9.03 46.61 6.29
C GLN A 427 -9.36 45.63 7.43
N LEU A 428 -10.64 45.51 7.81
CA LEU A 428 -11.10 44.54 8.81
C LEU A 428 -10.85 43.10 8.38
N LYS A 429 -11.04 42.79 7.09
CA LYS A 429 -10.78 41.45 6.55
C LYS A 429 -9.28 41.12 6.51
N GLU A 430 -8.45 42.09 6.12
CA GLU A 430 -6.98 41.94 6.14
C GLU A 430 -6.48 41.72 7.57
N LYS A 431 -6.97 42.51 8.54
CA LYS A 431 -6.68 42.31 9.96
C LYS A 431 -7.11 40.93 10.46
N TYR A 432 -8.32 40.49 10.11
CA TYR A 432 -8.81 39.15 10.46
C TYR A 432 -7.90 38.03 9.93
N LEU A 433 -7.46 38.13 8.67
CA LEU A 433 -6.57 37.13 8.07
C LEU A 433 -5.19 37.15 8.74
N ALA A 434 -4.66 38.33 9.07
CA ALA A 434 -3.40 38.48 9.79
C ALA A 434 -3.48 37.88 11.21
N ASP A 435 -4.54 38.17 11.96
CA ASP A 435 -4.77 37.64 13.31
C ASP A 435 -4.94 36.10 13.28
N LEU A 436 -5.65 35.57 12.27
CA LEU A 436 -5.84 34.13 12.08
C LEU A 436 -4.52 33.43 11.73
N LYS A 437 -3.70 34.04 10.86
CA LYS A 437 -2.37 33.52 10.50
C LYS A 437 -1.44 33.51 11.71
N ALA A 438 -1.37 34.60 12.47
CA ALA A 438 -0.57 34.69 13.70
C ALA A 438 -1.03 33.68 14.77
N SER A 439 -2.35 33.46 14.91
CA SER A 439 -2.91 32.46 15.82
C SER A 439 -2.51 31.04 15.42
N ASN A 440 -2.68 30.67 14.15
CA ASN A 440 -2.29 29.35 13.65
C ASN A 440 -0.80 29.10 13.86
N LEU A 441 0.05 30.02 13.40
CA LEU A 441 1.51 29.91 13.50
C LEU A 441 1.96 29.78 14.98
N LYS A 442 1.31 30.49 15.91
CA LYS A 442 1.55 30.34 17.36
C LYS A 442 1.20 28.93 17.87
N TYR A 443 0.05 28.40 17.49
CA TYR A 443 -0.35 27.06 17.97
C TYR A 443 0.41 25.95 17.27
N ASP A 444 0.82 26.14 16.02
CA ASP A 444 1.68 25.21 15.30
C ASP A 444 3.04 25.12 16.01
N TYR A 445 3.63 26.25 16.40
CA TYR A 445 4.80 26.30 17.29
C TYR A 445 4.58 25.57 18.63
N LEU A 446 3.50 25.88 19.36
CA LEU A 446 3.26 25.27 20.67
C LEU A 446 3.01 23.76 20.59
N ILE A 447 2.29 23.32 19.55
CA ILE A 447 2.00 21.91 19.30
C ILE A 447 3.31 21.20 19.00
N ALA A 448 4.15 21.81 18.20
CA ALA A 448 5.44 21.29 17.83
C ALA A 448 6.45 21.22 18.98
N GLU A 449 6.59 22.27 19.77
CA GLU A 449 7.40 22.27 21.01
C GLU A 449 6.93 21.16 21.97
N ALA A 450 5.62 20.89 22.01
CA ALA A 450 5.04 19.79 22.76
C ALA A 450 5.16 18.41 22.08
N SER A 451 5.65 18.35 20.84
CA SER A 451 5.78 17.13 20.03
C SER A 451 7.16 16.50 20.12
N VAL A 452 8.14 17.23 20.63
CA VAL A 452 9.54 16.84 20.77
C VAL A 452 9.64 15.81 21.91
N PRO A 453 9.86 14.52 21.63
CA PRO A 453 10.03 13.52 22.68
C PRO A 453 11.42 13.68 23.29
N SER A 454 11.53 13.61 24.61
CA SER A 454 12.79 13.84 25.33
C SER A 454 13.82 12.73 25.13
N TYR A 455 13.39 11.58 24.62
CA TYR A 455 14.22 10.39 24.39
C TYR A 455 14.79 10.29 22.96
N LEU A 456 14.44 11.21 22.07
CA LEU A 456 14.92 11.19 20.69
C LEU A 456 16.31 11.84 20.61
N ASP A 457 17.29 11.11 20.10
CA ASP A 457 18.62 11.63 19.84
C ASP A 457 18.60 12.54 18.61
N TYR A 458 18.93 13.81 18.80
CA TYR A 458 18.99 14.81 17.74
C TYR A 458 20.39 14.91 17.18
N GLN A 459 20.49 15.14 15.87
CA GLN A 459 21.74 15.57 15.27
C GLN A 459 22.15 16.91 15.88
N SER A 460 23.26 16.91 16.61
CA SER A 460 23.79 18.09 17.29
C SER A 460 25.10 18.54 16.65
N SER A 461 25.38 19.83 16.73
CA SER A 461 26.63 20.41 16.24
C SER A 461 27.05 21.57 17.14
N ASP A 462 28.33 21.58 17.52
CA ASP A 462 28.92 22.64 18.34
C ASP A 462 29.00 23.97 17.61
N GLN A 463 29.05 23.94 16.27
CA GLN A 463 29.12 25.14 15.45
C GLN A 463 27.75 25.80 15.36
N LYS A 464 27.62 27.00 15.96
CA LYS A 464 26.39 27.80 15.99
C LYS A 464 26.59 29.16 15.32
N PHE A 465 25.53 29.63 14.66
CA PHE A 465 25.47 30.88 13.92
C PHE A 465 24.38 31.76 14.51
N LYS A 466 24.67 33.04 14.71
CA LYS A 466 23.64 34.01 15.07
C LYS A 466 22.80 34.34 13.82
N VAL A 467 21.50 34.05 13.88
CA VAL A 467 20.55 34.30 12.79
C VAL A 467 19.46 35.25 13.27
N GLU A 468 19.26 36.36 12.56
CA GLU A 468 18.20 37.35 12.82
C GLU A 468 16.99 37.14 11.91
N ASP A 469 17.23 36.67 10.68
CA ASP A 469 16.22 36.42 9.66
C ASP A 469 16.72 35.36 8.69
N PHE A 470 15.81 34.65 8.03
CA PHE A 470 16.17 33.74 6.94
C PHE A 470 15.23 33.89 5.76
N ALA A 471 15.74 33.63 4.57
CA ALA A 471 14.99 33.70 3.33
C ALA A 471 15.40 32.58 2.38
N ILE A 472 14.45 32.12 1.58
CA ILE A 472 14.66 31.13 0.53
C ILE A 472 14.66 31.88 -0.81
N PHE A 473 15.61 31.58 -1.68
CA PHE A 473 15.77 32.21 -2.99
C PHE A 473 15.85 31.16 -4.09
N GLY A 474 15.46 31.52 -5.31
CA GLY A 474 15.55 30.65 -6.49
C GLY A 474 14.43 29.59 -6.57
N ASN A 475 13.45 29.66 -5.68
CA ASN A 475 12.30 28.78 -5.63
C ASN A 475 11.12 29.32 -6.47
N GLU A 476 11.20 29.19 -7.79
CA GLU A 476 10.17 29.68 -8.70
C GLU A 476 8.92 28.78 -8.72
N HIS A 477 9.10 27.46 -8.51
CA HIS A 477 8.02 26.47 -8.63
C HIS A 477 7.35 26.11 -7.30
N ILE A 478 8.04 26.25 -6.16
CA ILE A 478 7.44 26.05 -4.84
C ILE A 478 7.59 27.34 -4.01
N PRO A 479 6.51 28.11 -3.79
CA PRO A 479 6.62 29.40 -3.11
C PRO A 479 6.98 29.23 -1.63
N ASP A 480 7.68 30.24 -1.06
CA ASP A 480 8.05 30.30 0.35
C ASP A 480 6.89 29.97 1.30
N SER A 481 5.68 30.45 0.97
CA SER A 481 4.50 30.21 1.78
C SER A 481 4.19 28.73 1.95
N GLU A 482 4.41 27.92 0.91
CA GLU A 482 4.15 26.47 0.96
C GLU A 482 5.27 25.74 1.71
N LEU A 483 6.53 26.09 1.46
CA LEU A 483 7.68 25.53 2.17
C LEU A 483 7.62 25.84 3.67
N ILE A 484 7.22 27.06 4.04
CA ILE A 484 7.11 27.49 5.43
C ILE A 484 5.87 26.90 6.12
N GLU A 485 4.71 26.87 5.45
CA GLU A 485 3.47 26.35 6.05
C GLU A 485 3.56 24.86 6.39
N ASN A 486 4.30 24.10 5.59
CA ASN A 486 4.47 22.66 5.79
C ASN A 486 5.74 22.30 6.58
N MET A 487 6.52 23.29 7.04
CA MET A 487 7.78 23.04 7.73
C MET A 487 7.52 22.29 9.04
N PRO A 488 8.03 21.06 9.20
CA PRO A 488 7.88 20.34 10.43
C PRO A 488 8.83 20.94 11.46
N VAL A 489 8.57 20.67 12.74
CA VAL A 489 9.48 21.11 13.80
C VAL A 489 10.55 20.09 14.11
N ILE A 490 10.25 18.82 13.89
CA ILE A 490 11.29 17.79 13.78
C ILE A 490 11.23 17.27 12.36
N TYR A 491 12.34 17.39 11.64
CA TYR A 491 12.51 16.75 10.35
C TYR A 491 13.22 15.41 10.57
N SER A 492 12.57 14.31 10.19
CA SER A 492 13.16 12.97 10.19
C SER A 492 13.57 12.60 8.77
N GLU A 493 14.86 12.35 8.58
CA GLU A 493 15.37 11.76 7.35
C GLU A 493 15.25 10.23 7.43
N LYS A 494 14.56 9.63 6.45
CA LYS A 494 14.44 8.18 6.34
C LYS A 494 15.66 7.60 5.64
N GLY A 495 16.35 6.65 6.29
CA GLY A 495 17.53 5.93 5.80
C GLY A 495 17.79 4.67 6.65
N GLU A 496 18.98 4.06 6.53
CA GLU A 496 19.40 2.91 7.37
C GLU A 496 19.38 3.25 8.87
N GLU A 497 19.72 4.49 9.21
CA GLU A 497 19.48 5.09 10.52
C GLU A 497 18.55 6.29 10.38
N GLU A 498 17.50 6.35 11.19
CA GLU A 498 16.59 7.50 11.21
C GLU A 498 17.28 8.70 11.89
N LYS A 499 17.47 9.78 11.14
CA LYS A 499 18.15 10.99 11.65
C LYS A 499 17.15 12.10 11.90
N HIS A 500 17.20 12.67 13.09
CA HIS A 500 16.27 13.71 13.53
C HIS A 500 16.94 15.08 13.64
N TYR A 501 16.31 16.08 13.06
CA TYR A 501 16.77 17.47 13.05
C TYR A 501 15.73 18.39 13.68
N ASP A 502 16.15 19.24 14.63
CA ASP A 502 15.29 20.23 15.27
C ASP A 502 15.19 21.51 14.43
N LEU A 503 13.99 21.85 13.95
CA LEU A 503 13.70 23.05 13.17
C LEU A 503 12.91 24.10 13.99
N THR A 504 12.83 23.93 15.31
CA THR A 504 12.14 24.86 16.22
C THR A 504 12.69 26.28 16.14
N VAL A 505 14.01 26.42 16.01
CA VAL A 505 14.70 27.72 15.90
C VAL A 505 14.18 28.56 14.72
N PHE A 506 13.90 27.92 13.57
CA PHE A 506 13.37 28.62 12.39
C PHE A 506 11.91 29.05 12.60
N HIS A 507 11.11 28.28 13.33
CA HIS A 507 9.75 28.68 13.70
C HIS A 507 9.76 29.92 14.62
N LYS A 508 10.70 30.01 15.57
CA LYS A 508 10.85 31.19 16.44
C LYS A 508 11.19 32.45 15.65
N LEU A 509 12.09 32.32 14.67
CA LEU A 509 12.47 33.41 13.76
C LEU A 509 11.28 33.88 12.92
N LEU A 510 10.53 32.96 12.29
CA LEU A 510 9.33 33.30 11.50
C LEU A 510 8.24 33.98 12.33
N MET A 511 8.08 33.58 13.59
CA MET A 511 7.12 34.16 14.53
C MET A 511 7.56 35.53 15.08
N LYS A 512 8.79 35.97 14.80
CA LYS A 512 9.43 37.16 15.40
C LYS A 512 9.37 37.16 16.94
N GLN A 513 9.40 35.98 17.56
CA GLN A 513 9.41 35.85 19.03
C GLN A 513 10.76 36.25 19.63
N SER A 514 11.82 36.20 18.83
CA SER A 514 13.17 36.61 19.18
C SER A 514 13.73 37.55 18.11
N LYS A 515 14.58 38.51 18.52
CA LYS A 515 15.31 39.38 17.57
C LYS A 515 16.44 38.64 16.84
N SER A 516 16.97 37.59 17.46
CA SER A 516 18.00 36.71 16.90
C SER A 516 18.00 35.38 17.65
N GLU A 517 18.30 34.29 16.96
CA GLU A 517 18.48 32.94 17.51
C GLU A 517 19.90 32.42 17.23
N GLN A 518 20.36 31.46 18.03
CA GLN A 518 21.58 30.70 17.75
C GLN A 518 21.20 29.42 17.03
N VAL A 519 21.60 29.30 15.76
CA VAL A 519 21.24 28.19 14.88
C VAL A 519 22.48 27.35 14.59
N SER A 520 22.46 26.06 14.89
CA SER A 520 23.55 25.12 14.65
C SER A 520 23.65 24.69 13.18
N LYS A 521 24.82 24.17 12.80
CA LYS A 521 25.02 23.56 11.48
C LYS A 521 24.04 22.41 11.20
N ALA A 522 23.73 21.59 12.22
CA ALA A 522 22.79 20.48 12.09
C ALA A 522 21.36 20.97 11.78
N GLU A 523 20.91 22.04 12.44
CA GLU A 523 19.59 22.64 12.19
C GLU A 523 19.50 23.22 10.77
N ILE A 524 20.56 23.91 10.30
CA ILE A 524 20.65 24.39 8.91
C ILE A 524 20.59 23.22 7.92
N GLN A 525 21.32 22.14 8.17
CA GLN A 525 21.28 20.94 7.34
C GLN A 525 19.89 20.30 7.32
N GLY A 526 19.22 20.22 8.47
CA GLY A 526 17.84 19.74 8.56
C GLY A 526 16.88 20.57 7.70
N LEU A 527 17.01 21.90 7.73
CA LEU A 527 16.19 22.80 6.92
C LEU A 527 16.45 22.62 5.42
N ILE A 528 17.72 22.50 5.01
CA ILE A 528 18.11 22.22 3.62
C ILE A 528 17.49 20.90 3.14
N LYS A 529 17.63 19.83 3.94
CA LYS A 529 17.09 18.50 3.61
C LYS A 529 15.57 18.50 3.52
N TYR A 530 14.89 19.20 4.44
CA TYR A 530 13.44 19.38 4.38
C TYR A 530 13.00 20.07 3.09
N ILE A 531 13.63 21.18 2.71
CA ILE A 531 13.30 21.90 1.47
C ILE A 531 13.53 20.99 0.26
N LEU A 532 14.67 20.30 0.22
CA LEU A 532 14.99 19.35 -0.85
C LEU A 532 13.94 18.21 -0.93
N GLU A 533 13.47 17.67 0.20
CA GLU A 533 12.42 16.65 0.24
C GLU A 533 11.09 17.18 -0.32
N GLN A 534 10.69 18.41 0.00
CA GLN A 534 9.47 19.00 -0.57
C GLN A 534 9.56 19.16 -2.09
N TYR A 535 10.75 19.50 -2.59
CA TYR A 535 11.03 19.57 -4.01
C TYR A 535 11.02 18.20 -4.69
N ASN A 536 11.70 17.21 -4.11
CA ASN A 536 11.81 15.85 -4.64
C ASN A 536 10.46 15.12 -4.74
N LYS A 537 9.41 15.57 -4.03
CA LYS A 537 8.03 15.10 -4.23
C LYS A 537 7.46 15.44 -5.62
N ARG A 538 8.02 16.41 -6.33
CA ARG A 538 7.50 16.92 -7.61
C ARG A 538 8.56 16.98 -8.70
N TYR A 539 9.79 17.33 -8.35
CA TYR A 539 10.86 17.66 -9.29
C TYR A 539 12.16 16.96 -8.94
N SER A 540 12.95 16.62 -9.96
CA SER A 540 14.32 16.10 -9.83
C SER A 540 15.33 17.16 -10.24
N GLY A 541 16.60 16.97 -9.87
CA GLY A 541 17.68 17.89 -10.25
C GLY A 541 17.64 19.22 -9.47
N ILE A 542 17.19 19.15 -8.22
CA ILE A 542 17.10 20.30 -7.32
C ILE A 542 18.31 20.30 -6.40
N PHE A 543 18.98 21.45 -6.30
CA PHE A 543 20.03 21.66 -5.30
C PHE A 543 19.63 22.73 -4.31
N VAL A 544 19.79 22.44 -3.03
CA VAL A 544 19.52 23.39 -1.95
C VAL A 544 20.81 23.59 -1.16
N TYR A 545 21.26 24.82 -1.01
CA TYR A 545 22.52 25.13 -0.33
C TYR A 545 22.53 26.53 0.29
N VAL A 546 23.48 26.77 1.19
CA VAL A 546 23.79 28.12 1.69
C VAL A 546 24.97 28.67 0.88
N PRO A 547 24.84 29.81 0.19
CA PRO A 547 25.92 30.35 -0.63
C PRO A 547 27.15 30.71 0.20
N ALA A 548 28.35 30.34 -0.27
CA ALA A 548 29.60 30.69 0.41
C ALA A 548 29.82 32.21 0.56
N THR A 549 29.24 33.01 -0.34
CA THR A 549 29.25 34.48 -0.30
C THR A 549 28.55 35.08 0.91
N GLU A 550 27.73 34.28 1.61
CA GLU A 550 27.03 34.67 2.83
C GLU A 550 27.85 34.40 4.09
N MET A 551 29.05 33.83 3.95
CA MET A 551 29.99 33.65 5.05
C MET A 551 30.94 34.84 5.14
N ASN A 552 31.14 35.37 6.34
CA ASN A 552 32.16 36.38 6.62
C ASN A 552 33.54 35.70 6.74
N SER A 553 34.61 36.50 6.72
CA SER A 553 36.00 36.03 6.81
C SER A 553 36.36 35.36 8.16
N GLN A 554 35.46 35.38 9.14
CA GLN A 554 35.59 34.73 10.44
C GLN A 554 34.68 33.49 10.57
N GLY A 555 34.04 33.05 9.49
CA GLY A 555 33.20 31.85 9.47
C GLY A 555 31.78 32.02 10.05
N GLY A 556 31.31 33.26 10.26
CA GLY A 556 29.91 33.57 10.63
C GLY A 556 29.07 34.07 9.45
N LEU A 557 27.74 34.20 9.62
CA LEU A 557 26.86 34.70 8.57
C LEU A 557 26.99 36.22 8.37
N LYS A 558 26.96 36.67 7.11
CA LYS A 558 26.97 38.08 6.74
C LYS A 558 25.65 38.73 7.17
N ASN A 559 25.73 39.86 7.88
CA ASN A 559 24.57 40.58 8.42
C ASN A 559 23.62 39.73 9.30
N ASN A 560 24.09 38.61 9.87
CA ASN A 560 23.26 37.65 10.62
C ASN A 560 22.02 37.15 9.84
N LYS A 561 22.05 37.15 8.51
CA LYS A 561 20.94 36.63 7.68
C LYS A 561 21.31 35.29 7.08
N LEU A 562 20.41 34.31 7.19
CA LEU A 562 20.57 33.01 6.56
C LEU A 562 19.82 32.98 5.23
N ASN A 563 20.55 33.07 4.12
CA ASN A 563 19.97 32.93 2.79
C ASN A 563 20.17 31.49 2.31
N ILE A 564 19.07 30.82 1.96
CA ILE A 564 19.06 29.47 1.41
C ILE A 564 18.73 29.59 -0.06
N ASN A 565 19.62 29.11 -0.93
CA ASN A 565 19.40 29.11 -2.36
C ASN A 565 18.93 27.74 -2.83
N VAL A 566 17.86 27.75 -3.62
CA VAL A 566 17.36 26.62 -4.39
C VAL A 566 17.77 26.86 -5.85
N ILE A 567 18.45 25.89 -6.43
CA ILE A 567 18.69 25.83 -7.88
C ILE A 567 17.72 24.80 -8.44
N GLU A 568 16.76 25.29 -9.21
CA GLU A 568 15.85 24.49 -10.01
C GLU A 568 16.50 24.21 -11.36
N GLY A 569 17.32 23.16 -11.40
CA GLY A 569 18.16 22.84 -12.54
C GLY A 569 17.35 22.37 -13.75
N LYS A 570 17.30 23.19 -14.81
CA LYS A 570 16.64 22.83 -16.07
C LYS A 570 17.51 21.86 -16.86
N VAL A 571 16.90 20.97 -17.65
CA VAL A 571 17.64 20.04 -18.50
C VAL A 571 18.45 20.83 -19.54
N GLY A 572 19.77 20.71 -19.51
CA GLY A 572 20.70 21.32 -20.46
C GLY A 572 20.99 20.36 -21.61
N GLU A 573 21.64 19.25 -21.30
CA GLU A 573 21.97 18.18 -22.25
C GLU A 573 21.45 16.82 -21.78
N SER A 574 21.18 15.96 -22.77
CA SER A 574 20.85 14.55 -22.57
C SER A 574 21.92 13.71 -23.23
N SER A 575 22.48 12.75 -22.49
CA SER A 575 23.50 11.83 -22.99
C SER A 575 23.10 10.38 -22.70
N SER A 576 23.86 9.45 -23.25
CA SER A 576 23.65 8.02 -23.03
C SER A 576 24.96 7.26 -22.90
N LYS A 577 24.94 6.23 -22.07
CA LYS A 577 26.04 5.28 -21.93
C LYS A 577 25.50 3.88 -21.91
N TYR A 578 26.28 2.96 -22.46
CA TYR A 578 25.92 1.56 -22.54
C TYR A 578 26.87 0.72 -21.69
N TYR A 579 26.30 -0.30 -21.06
CA TYR A 579 26.99 -1.25 -20.20
C TYR A 579 26.55 -2.67 -20.57
N ASN A 580 27.50 -3.60 -20.58
CA ASN A 580 27.23 -5.02 -20.74
C ASN A 580 27.13 -5.67 -19.35
N VAL A 581 25.99 -6.29 -19.07
CA VAL A 581 25.76 -6.99 -17.79
C VAL A 581 26.43 -8.37 -17.78
N ASP A 582 26.62 -8.98 -18.96
CA ASP A 582 27.16 -10.33 -19.08
C ASP A 582 28.70 -10.38 -19.00
N SER A 583 29.38 -9.22 -18.99
CA SER A 583 30.82 -9.12 -18.76
C SER A 583 31.14 -8.38 -17.47
N GLU A 584 31.68 -9.11 -16.49
CA GLU A 584 32.20 -8.51 -15.28
C GLU A 584 33.65 -8.05 -15.48
N THR A 585 33.92 -6.81 -15.10
CA THR A 585 35.31 -6.36 -14.89
C THR A 585 35.92 -7.07 -13.68
N LYS A 586 37.25 -7.08 -13.56
CA LYS A 586 37.96 -7.59 -12.36
C LYS A 586 37.52 -6.96 -11.02
N THR A 587 36.73 -5.89 -11.08
CA THR A 587 36.19 -5.13 -9.94
C THR A 587 34.70 -5.41 -9.68
N GLY A 588 34.06 -6.34 -10.41
CA GLY A 588 32.64 -6.69 -10.24
C GLY A 588 31.65 -5.63 -10.78
N LEU A 589 32.13 -4.70 -11.62
CA LEU A 589 31.28 -3.69 -12.27
C LEU A 589 31.02 -4.07 -13.74
N PRO A 590 29.82 -3.78 -14.29
CA PRO A 590 29.52 -3.97 -15.70
C PRO A 590 30.50 -3.24 -16.61
N GLU A 591 30.97 -3.89 -17.66
CA GLU A 591 31.89 -3.29 -18.63
C GLU A 591 31.17 -2.25 -19.49
N LYS A 592 31.79 -1.08 -19.69
CA LYS A 592 31.27 -0.04 -20.59
C LYS A 592 31.48 -0.45 -22.05
N LYS A 593 30.47 -0.28 -22.88
CA LYS A 593 30.54 -0.51 -24.34
C LYS A 593 30.34 0.78 -25.13
N GLU A 594 30.81 0.79 -26.39
CA GLU A 594 30.67 1.94 -27.29
C GLU A 594 29.23 2.08 -27.79
N ASP A 595 28.60 0.98 -28.22
CA ASP A 595 27.24 0.94 -28.74
C ASP A 595 26.36 -0.09 -28.01
N GLY A 596 25.05 0.16 -28.01
CA GLY A 596 24.02 -0.73 -27.44
C GLY A 596 23.08 -1.32 -28.49
N HIS A 597 22.27 -2.28 -28.05
CA HIS A 597 21.19 -2.85 -28.86
C HIS A 597 20.01 -1.87 -28.97
N ILE A 598 19.72 -1.11 -27.91
CA ILE A 598 18.67 -0.09 -27.92
C ILE A 598 19.16 1.20 -28.58
N ASP A 599 18.30 1.80 -29.40
CA ASP A 599 18.53 3.11 -29.97
C ASP A 599 18.26 4.20 -28.91
N ALA A 600 19.34 4.73 -28.33
CA ALA A 600 19.25 5.81 -27.35
C ALA A 600 18.54 7.06 -27.88
N GLU A 601 18.60 7.38 -29.19
CA GLU A 601 17.93 8.56 -29.72
C GLU A 601 16.41 8.42 -29.58
N ILE A 602 15.88 7.22 -29.82
CA ILE A 602 14.47 6.90 -29.67
C ILE A 602 14.06 7.01 -28.19
N VAL A 603 14.84 6.44 -27.27
CA VAL A 603 14.57 6.55 -25.83
C VAL A 603 14.59 8.00 -25.37
N GLN A 604 15.58 8.78 -25.79
CA GLN A 604 15.66 10.21 -25.48
C GLN A 604 14.48 11.00 -26.08
N SER A 605 14.00 10.61 -27.26
CA SER A 605 12.81 11.22 -27.87
C SER A 605 11.55 10.99 -27.03
N TRP A 606 11.43 9.82 -26.38
CA TRP A 606 10.34 9.47 -25.49
C TRP A 606 10.48 10.05 -24.07
N SER A 607 11.70 10.45 -23.69
CA SER A 607 11.98 10.96 -22.35
C SER A 607 11.08 12.15 -21.97
N PRO A 608 10.51 12.17 -20.75
CA PRO A 608 9.80 13.33 -20.22
C PRO A 608 10.75 14.47 -19.80
N ALA A 609 12.07 14.22 -19.71
CA ALA A 609 13.07 15.22 -19.37
C ALA A 609 13.47 16.04 -20.61
N LYS A 610 12.66 17.04 -20.97
CA LYS A 610 12.89 17.88 -22.15
C LYS A 610 13.86 19.03 -21.87
N LYS A 611 14.72 19.34 -22.86
CA LYS A 611 15.68 20.45 -22.79
C LYS A 611 14.98 21.78 -22.47
N GLY A 612 15.50 22.50 -21.48
CA GLY A 612 14.97 23.77 -21.00
C GLY A 612 13.84 23.65 -19.97
N GLU A 613 13.38 22.45 -19.66
CA GLU A 613 12.33 22.19 -18.67
C GLU A 613 12.89 21.63 -17.36
N LEU A 614 12.12 21.78 -16.28
CA LEU A 614 12.44 21.16 -15.00
C LEU A 614 11.98 19.70 -15.03
N ILE A 615 12.83 18.78 -14.58
CA ILE A 615 12.51 17.35 -14.58
C ILE A 615 11.42 17.09 -13.55
N LYS A 616 10.27 16.57 -13.98
CA LYS A 616 9.24 16.09 -13.05
C LYS A 616 9.59 14.69 -12.56
N HIS A 617 9.71 14.54 -11.24
CA HIS A 617 10.22 13.32 -10.61
C HIS A 617 9.38 12.09 -10.99
N ASN A 618 8.07 12.17 -10.81
CA ASN A 618 7.16 11.04 -11.04
C ASN A 618 7.07 10.65 -12.53
N GLU A 619 7.14 11.62 -13.45
CA GLU A 619 7.10 11.34 -14.89
C GLU A 619 8.39 10.64 -15.32
N LEU A 620 9.56 11.10 -14.87
CA LEU A 620 10.84 10.45 -15.16
C LEU A 620 10.90 9.03 -14.55
N ASN A 621 10.46 8.86 -13.31
CA ASN A 621 10.48 7.55 -12.67
C ASN A 621 9.54 6.56 -13.37
N SER A 622 8.31 6.98 -13.70
CA SER A 622 7.35 6.13 -14.43
C SER A 622 7.88 5.75 -15.81
N PHE A 623 8.54 6.69 -16.50
CA PHE A 623 9.14 6.45 -17.81
C PHE A 623 10.20 5.35 -17.75
N VAL A 624 11.11 5.44 -16.79
CA VAL A 624 12.18 4.45 -16.63
C VAL A 624 11.62 3.10 -16.17
N GLN A 625 10.62 3.09 -15.29
CA GLN A 625 9.95 1.86 -14.88
C GLN A 625 9.29 1.11 -16.04
N VAL A 626 8.66 1.84 -16.97
CA VAL A 626 8.06 1.22 -18.17
C VAL A 626 9.13 0.66 -19.10
N LEU A 627 10.27 1.33 -19.28
CA LEU A 627 11.38 0.77 -20.07
C LEU A 627 11.96 -0.49 -19.42
N ASN A 628 12.07 -0.49 -18.08
CA ASN A 628 12.60 -1.62 -17.30
C ASN A 628 11.64 -2.80 -17.18
N GLN A 629 10.51 -2.79 -17.89
CA GLN A 629 9.70 -3.99 -18.10
C GLN A 629 10.38 -5.00 -19.03
N ASN A 630 11.34 -4.56 -19.84
CA ASN A 630 12.12 -5.46 -20.68
C ASN A 630 13.17 -6.19 -19.81
N PRO A 631 13.15 -7.53 -19.76
CA PRO A 631 14.04 -8.30 -18.88
C PRO A 631 15.53 -8.16 -19.21
N ASP A 632 15.88 -7.76 -20.44
CA ASP A 632 17.27 -7.60 -20.90
C ASP A 632 17.74 -6.16 -20.90
N LEU A 633 16.92 -5.23 -20.41
CA LEU A 633 17.22 -3.82 -20.39
C LEU A 633 16.92 -3.24 -19.01
N TYR A 634 17.96 -2.69 -18.40
CA TYR A 634 17.81 -1.84 -17.24
C TYR A 634 18.33 -0.43 -17.55
N VAL A 635 17.43 0.55 -17.48
CA VAL A 635 17.71 1.96 -17.70
C VAL A 635 17.82 2.66 -16.36
N SER A 636 18.89 3.43 -16.16
CA SER A 636 19.10 4.25 -14.97
C SER A 636 19.33 5.72 -15.38
N PRO A 637 18.49 6.68 -14.95
CA PRO A 637 18.70 8.08 -15.21
C PRO A 637 19.65 8.68 -14.17
N VAL A 638 20.84 9.10 -14.59
CA VAL A 638 21.80 9.79 -13.73
C VAL A 638 21.72 11.29 -14.00
N VAL A 639 21.36 12.06 -12.99
CA VAL A 639 21.28 13.53 -13.11
C VAL A 639 22.55 14.14 -12.54
N SER A 640 23.24 14.95 -13.33
CA SER A 640 24.47 15.65 -12.95
C SER A 640 24.36 17.15 -13.23
N ARG A 641 25.28 17.93 -12.67
CA ARG A 641 25.32 19.38 -12.89
C ARG A 641 25.71 19.66 -14.35
N GLY A 642 24.96 20.54 -15.02
CA GLY A 642 25.26 20.97 -16.38
C GLY A 642 26.36 22.03 -16.45
N ASP A 643 26.89 22.24 -17.65
CA ASP A 643 27.98 23.19 -17.92
C ASP A 643 27.53 24.64 -17.77
N ASP A 644 26.26 24.92 -18.13
CA ASP A 644 25.65 26.23 -17.95
C ASP A 644 25.13 26.41 -16.50
N PRO A 645 25.21 27.63 -15.93
CA PRO A 645 24.63 27.91 -14.63
C PRO A 645 23.14 27.55 -14.56
N ASN A 646 22.72 26.91 -13.46
CA ASN A 646 21.34 26.47 -13.22
C ASN A 646 20.80 25.46 -14.24
N THR A 647 21.69 24.68 -14.86
CA THR A 647 21.32 23.55 -15.72
C THR A 647 21.77 22.21 -15.14
N MET A 648 21.11 21.15 -15.59
CA MET A 648 21.40 19.75 -15.25
C MET A 648 21.58 18.96 -16.54
N ASN A 649 22.54 18.05 -16.53
CA ASN A 649 22.65 17.04 -17.57
C ASN A 649 21.97 15.76 -17.10
N ILE A 650 21.24 15.12 -18.00
CA ILE A 650 20.65 13.80 -17.76
C ILE A 650 21.39 12.77 -18.60
N GLU A 651 21.96 11.77 -17.95
CA GLU A 651 22.63 10.65 -18.60
C GLU A 651 21.78 9.39 -18.42
N TYR A 652 21.29 8.83 -19.52
CA TYR A 652 20.63 7.52 -19.51
C TYR A 652 21.69 6.43 -19.59
N GLN A 653 21.83 5.65 -18.52
CA GLN A 653 22.70 4.49 -18.48
C GLN A 653 21.89 3.25 -18.81
N PHE A 654 22.24 2.61 -19.92
CA PHE A 654 21.61 1.40 -20.45
C PHE A 654 22.46 0.19 -20.07
N TYR A 655 21.92 -0.66 -19.22
CA TYR A 655 22.50 -1.95 -18.86
C TYR A 655 21.77 -3.01 -19.64
N GLU A 656 22.45 -3.60 -20.61
CA GLU A 656 21.84 -4.53 -21.56
C GLU A 656 22.43 -5.93 -21.41
N ARG A 657 21.55 -6.93 -21.56
CA ARG A 657 21.91 -8.33 -21.82
C ARG A 657 21.72 -8.65 -23.29
N ARG A 658 22.16 -9.83 -23.72
CA ARG A 658 21.85 -10.32 -25.07
C ARG A 658 20.33 -10.44 -25.24
N PRO A 659 19.73 -9.83 -26.28
CA PRO A 659 18.29 -9.79 -26.42
C PRO A 659 17.69 -11.06 -27.02
N TRP A 660 18.48 -12.09 -27.35
CA TRP A 660 18.03 -13.31 -28.01
C TRP A 660 17.95 -14.46 -27.02
N HIS A 661 16.79 -15.10 -26.95
CA HIS A 661 16.49 -16.19 -26.04
C HIS A 661 15.95 -17.40 -26.80
N ILE A 662 16.53 -18.56 -26.54
CA ILE A 662 16.06 -19.83 -27.09
C ILE A 662 15.42 -20.64 -25.98
N LEU A 663 14.21 -21.15 -26.24
CA LEU A 663 13.51 -22.10 -25.39
C LEU A 663 13.44 -23.45 -26.09
N ALA A 664 13.77 -24.52 -25.39
CA ALA A 664 13.41 -25.88 -25.79
C ALA A 664 12.77 -26.57 -24.59
N GLN A 665 11.57 -27.08 -24.74
CA GLN A 665 10.83 -27.75 -23.69
C GLN A 665 10.35 -29.11 -24.18
N ILE A 666 10.34 -30.09 -23.29
CA ILE A 666 9.72 -31.39 -23.50
C ILE A 666 9.05 -31.83 -22.20
N ASP A 667 7.82 -32.32 -22.29
CA ASP A 667 7.05 -32.78 -21.15
C ASP A 667 6.04 -33.84 -21.58
N ASN A 668 5.41 -34.50 -20.61
CA ASN A 668 4.38 -35.50 -20.86
C ASN A 668 2.95 -34.97 -20.68
N SER A 669 2.73 -33.67 -20.88
CA SER A 669 1.39 -33.08 -20.83
C SER A 669 0.69 -33.10 -22.20
N GLY A 670 -0.64 -32.95 -22.20
CA GLY A 670 -1.48 -33.12 -23.39
C GLY A 670 -1.91 -34.57 -23.68
N SER A 671 -2.70 -34.73 -24.75
CA SER A 671 -3.25 -36.02 -25.21
C SER A 671 -2.17 -37.10 -25.42
N GLU A 672 -2.51 -38.38 -25.31
CA GLU A 672 -1.57 -39.52 -25.49
C GLU A 672 -0.71 -39.40 -26.76
N GLU A 673 -1.27 -38.90 -27.87
CA GLU A 673 -0.57 -38.76 -29.15
C GLU A 673 0.45 -37.60 -29.19
N ARG A 674 0.42 -36.69 -28.21
CA ARG A 674 1.27 -35.47 -28.15
C ARG A 674 2.21 -35.43 -26.96
N GLN A 675 2.06 -36.35 -26.01
CA GLN A 675 2.99 -36.43 -24.90
C GLN A 675 4.41 -36.53 -25.45
N TRP A 676 5.31 -35.73 -24.91
CA TRP A 676 6.71 -35.63 -25.31
C TRP A 676 6.97 -34.89 -26.63
N ASP A 677 5.96 -34.23 -27.22
CA ASP A 677 6.19 -33.32 -28.32
C ASP A 677 7.04 -32.12 -27.86
N PRO A 678 8.21 -31.87 -28.48
CA PRO A 678 9.06 -30.77 -28.09
C PRO A 678 8.45 -29.42 -28.51
N VAL A 679 8.54 -28.45 -27.61
CA VAL A 679 8.27 -27.03 -27.89
C VAL A 679 9.60 -26.33 -28.10
N ILE A 680 9.79 -25.69 -29.25
CA ILE A 680 10.95 -24.82 -29.53
C ILE A 680 10.47 -23.39 -29.69
N GLY A 681 11.14 -22.48 -28.98
CA GLY A 681 10.86 -21.06 -28.98
C GLY A 681 12.08 -20.21 -29.30
N LEU A 682 11.86 -19.14 -30.05
CA LEU A 682 12.82 -18.07 -30.22
C LEU A 682 12.14 -16.75 -29.83
N THR A 683 12.68 -16.08 -28.82
CA THR A 683 12.23 -14.76 -28.41
C THR A 683 13.38 -13.77 -28.55
N THR A 684 13.08 -12.61 -29.11
CA THR A 684 13.97 -11.45 -29.05
C THR A 684 13.28 -10.29 -28.36
N THR A 685 13.95 -9.63 -27.41
CA THR A 685 13.37 -8.54 -26.61
C THR A 685 13.72 -7.14 -27.14
N ASN A 686 14.49 -7.06 -28.23
CA ASN A 686 14.84 -5.80 -28.86
C ASN A 686 15.31 -6.01 -30.31
N LEU A 687 14.40 -6.43 -31.20
CA LEU A 687 14.73 -6.80 -32.58
C LEU A 687 15.13 -5.59 -33.45
N THR A 688 14.41 -4.48 -33.34
CA THR A 688 14.62 -3.28 -34.17
C THR A 688 15.36 -2.16 -33.45
N GLY A 689 15.83 -2.40 -32.22
CA GLY A 689 16.44 -1.39 -31.36
C GLY A 689 15.42 -0.47 -30.70
N ARG A 690 14.12 -0.82 -30.71
CA ARG A 690 13.01 0.04 -30.28
C ARG A 690 12.29 -0.49 -29.05
N ASN A 691 12.93 -1.35 -28.26
CA ASN A 691 12.31 -2.00 -27.10
C ASN A 691 11.08 -2.84 -27.52
N ASP A 692 11.23 -3.55 -28.63
CA ASP A 692 10.24 -4.41 -29.27
C ASP A 692 10.53 -5.89 -29.04
N THR A 693 9.49 -6.68 -28.77
CA THR A 693 9.59 -8.12 -28.53
C THR A 693 9.01 -8.88 -29.71
N ALA A 694 9.78 -9.81 -30.29
CA ALA A 694 9.28 -10.77 -31.26
C ALA A 694 9.43 -12.19 -30.71
N THR A 695 8.39 -13.00 -30.84
CA THR A 695 8.37 -14.38 -30.34
C THR A 695 7.84 -15.31 -31.41
N ILE A 696 8.50 -16.45 -31.59
CA ILE A 696 8.03 -17.55 -32.43
C ILE A 696 8.13 -18.83 -31.60
N PHE A 697 7.04 -19.59 -31.52
CA PHE A 697 7.01 -20.94 -30.96
C PHE A 697 6.58 -21.95 -32.02
N TYR A 698 7.14 -23.15 -31.91
CA TYR A 698 6.79 -24.32 -32.68
C TYR A 698 6.64 -25.49 -31.70
N GLN A 699 5.59 -26.29 -31.86
CA GLN A 699 5.40 -27.55 -31.13
C GLN A 699 4.99 -28.66 -32.10
N GLY A 700 5.61 -29.82 -31.99
CA GLY A 700 5.26 -31.02 -32.77
C GLY A 700 6.41 -32.01 -32.85
N GLY A 701 6.20 -33.15 -33.51
CA GLY A 701 7.13 -34.29 -33.58
C GLY A 701 8.46 -34.03 -34.28
N LEU A 702 9.37 -33.25 -33.67
CA LEU A 702 10.71 -32.97 -34.21
C LEU A 702 11.65 -34.17 -34.19
N PHE A 703 11.28 -35.25 -33.50
CA PHE A 703 12.03 -36.50 -33.46
C PHE A 703 11.65 -37.47 -34.58
N GLU A 704 10.64 -37.12 -35.39
CA GLU A 704 10.28 -37.88 -36.58
C GLU A 704 11.18 -37.53 -37.78
N GLU A 705 11.00 -38.23 -38.90
CA GLU A 705 11.60 -37.84 -40.18
C GLU A 705 11.28 -36.35 -40.48
N PRO A 706 12.25 -35.51 -40.91
CA PRO A 706 12.01 -34.08 -41.13
C PRO A 706 10.87 -33.77 -42.11
N SER A 707 10.54 -34.72 -42.99
CA SER A 707 9.42 -34.61 -43.92
C SER A 707 8.04 -34.86 -43.28
N GLN A 708 7.99 -35.40 -42.06
CA GLN A 708 6.79 -35.68 -41.28
C GLN A 708 6.57 -34.63 -40.18
N ALA A 709 7.64 -34.08 -39.60
CA ALA A 709 7.57 -33.07 -38.55
C ALA A 709 6.64 -31.88 -38.87
N PHE A 710 6.56 -31.47 -40.15
CA PHE A 710 5.72 -30.35 -40.61
C PHE A 710 4.48 -30.75 -41.40
N LYS A 711 4.09 -32.03 -41.39
CA LYS A 711 2.93 -32.50 -42.17
C LYS A 711 1.66 -32.57 -41.35
N ASP A 712 1.72 -33.30 -40.25
CA ASP A 712 0.57 -33.62 -39.40
C ASP A 712 0.97 -33.36 -37.94
N ASN A 713 0.01 -33.00 -37.08
CA ASN A 713 0.18 -32.82 -35.64
C ASN A 713 1.27 -31.80 -35.25
N TYR A 714 1.12 -30.55 -35.68
CA TYR A 714 1.98 -29.46 -35.21
C TYR A 714 1.19 -28.19 -34.88
N SER A 715 1.83 -27.29 -34.13
CA SER A 715 1.34 -25.94 -33.90
C SER A 715 2.47 -24.91 -33.99
N VAL A 716 2.11 -23.72 -34.47
CA VAL A 716 3.02 -22.58 -34.64
C VAL A 716 2.36 -21.35 -34.07
N PHE A 717 3.13 -20.56 -33.33
CA PHE A 717 2.73 -19.26 -32.84
C PHE A 717 3.78 -18.23 -33.23
N ALA A 718 3.34 -17.04 -33.63
CA ALA A 718 4.22 -15.89 -33.79
C ALA A 718 3.54 -14.63 -33.24
N SER A 719 4.31 -13.79 -32.55
CA SER A 719 3.84 -12.47 -32.13
C SER A 719 4.94 -11.42 -32.23
N TYR A 720 4.51 -10.18 -32.46
CA TYR A 720 5.38 -9.01 -32.47
C TYR A 720 4.73 -7.89 -31.66
N LYS A 721 5.37 -7.53 -30.56
CA LYS A 721 4.96 -6.48 -29.62
C LYS A 721 5.91 -5.31 -29.72
N PHE A 722 5.42 -4.12 -30.01
CA PHE A 722 6.25 -2.93 -30.21
C PHE A 722 5.62 -1.69 -29.59
N PRO A 723 6.43 -0.69 -29.16
CA PRO A 723 5.91 0.61 -28.71
C PRO A 723 5.23 1.37 -29.85
N PHE A 724 3.98 1.79 -29.63
CA PHE A 724 3.18 2.56 -30.57
C PHE A 724 3.25 4.05 -30.19
N PHE A 725 4.16 4.78 -30.85
CA PHE A 725 4.53 6.20 -30.60
C PHE A 725 5.19 6.51 -29.25
N THR A 726 4.93 5.72 -28.21
CA THR A 726 5.38 5.95 -26.85
C THR A 726 5.58 4.61 -26.12
N PRO A 727 6.50 4.49 -25.15
CA PRO A 727 6.70 3.24 -24.42
C PRO A 727 5.50 2.84 -23.56
N TYR A 728 4.63 3.79 -23.19
CA TYR A 728 3.43 3.53 -22.40
C TYR A 728 2.30 2.83 -23.17
N LEU A 729 2.32 2.90 -24.50
CA LEU A 729 1.31 2.29 -25.36
C LEU A 729 2.00 1.31 -26.28
N GLN A 730 1.80 0.02 -26.06
CA GLN A 730 2.35 -1.05 -26.87
C GLN A 730 1.24 -1.63 -27.75
N ASN A 731 1.60 -2.10 -28.93
CA ASN A 731 0.73 -2.90 -29.78
C ASN A 731 1.37 -4.28 -29.99
N ARG A 732 0.59 -5.33 -29.83
CA ARG A 732 0.96 -6.70 -30.14
C ARG A 732 0.12 -7.16 -31.32
N VAL A 733 0.78 -7.65 -32.36
CA VAL A 733 0.13 -8.42 -33.43
C VAL A 733 0.56 -9.88 -33.29
N TYR A 734 -0.35 -10.80 -33.56
CA TYR A 734 -0.08 -12.22 -33.40
C TYR A 734 -0.82 -13.09 -34.42
N TYR A 735 -0.27 -14.27 -34.66
CA TYR A 735 -0.81 -15.32 -35.50
C TYR A 735 -0.49 -16.68 -34.86
N GLY A 736 -1.47 -17.57 -34.82
CA GLY A 736 -1.34 -18.94 -34.35
C GLY A 736 -2.01 -19.90 -35.34
N TYR A 737 -1.41 -21.07 -35.51
CA TYR A 737 -1.98 -22.18 -36.28
C TYR A 737 -1.74 -23.48 -35.53
N SER A 738 -2.74 -24.34 -35.48
CA SER A 738 -2.69 -25.61 -34.77
C SER A 738 -3.43 -26.69 -35.53
N GLN A 739 -2.86 -27.88 -35.57
CA GLN A 739 -3.54 -29.12 -36.00
C GLN A 739 -3.94 -30.00 -34.82
N PHE A 740 -3.78 -29.49 -33.61
CA PHE A 740 -4.02 -30.24 -32.39
C PHE A 740 -5.49 -30.12 -31.98
N ASP A 741 -6.23 -31.22 -31.90
CA ASP A 741 -7.57 -31.30 -31.28
C ASP A 741 -7.67 -30.84 -29.80
N SER A 742 -6.57 -30.49 -29.12
CA SER A 742 -6.58 -30.02 -27.72
C SER A 742 -5.62 -28.85 -27.48
N ASP A 743 -5.35 -28.50 -26.21
CA ASP A 743 -4.58 -27.31 -25.86
C ASP A 743 -3.13 -27.38 -26.39
N SER A 744 -2.73 -26.35 -27.14
CA SER A 744 -1.33 -26.16 -27.57
C SER A 744 -0.58 -25.33 -26.53
N GLN A 745 0.52 -25.87 -26.00
CA GLN A 745 1.41 -25.12 -25.12
C GLN A 745 2.11 -23.96 -25.85
N ALA A 746 2.22 -24.01 -27.18
CA ALA A 746 2.81 -22.93 -27.98
C ALA A 746 1.88 -21.71 -28.16
N ILE A 747 0.56 -21.89 -28.02
CA ILE A 747 -0.46 -20.85 -28.30
C ILE A 747 -1.30 -20.50 -27.04
N SER A 748 -1.00 -21.09 -25.89
CA SER A 748 -1.83 -21.03 -24.66
C SER A 748 -2.22 -19.61 -24.20
N ASP A 749 -1.39 -18.59 -24.45
CA ASP A 749 -1.66 -17.19 -24.09
C ASP A 749 -2.84 -16.53 -24.85
N LEU A 750 -3.39 -17.17 -25.88
CA LEU A 750 -4.44 -16.61 -26.75
C LEU A 750 -5.86 -17.13 -26.51
N LEU A 751 -6.09 -18.01 -25.51
CA LEU A 751 -7.39 -18.70 -25.32
C LEU A 751 -7.86 -19.39 -26.62
N PHE A 752 -6.91 -19.96 -27.35
CA PHE A 752 -7.14 -20.70 -28.59
C PHE A 752 -6.87 -22.18 -28.32
N ARG A 753 -7.84 -23.01 -28.68
CA ARG A 753 -7.81 -24.46 -28.44
C ARG A 753 -8.32 -25.20 -29.66
N GLY A 754 -7.72 -26.35 -29.93
CA GLY A 754 -8.16 -27.21 -31.01
C GLY A 754 -7.45 -26.93 -32.34
N GLU A 755 -7.90 -27.63 -33.37
CA GLU A 755 -7.42 -27.45 -34.73
C GLU A 755 -7.97 -26.12 -35.27
N GLY A 756 -7.12 -25.30 -35.89
CA GLY A 756 -7.53 -23.98 -36.34
C GLY A 756 -6.40 -22.97 -36.56
N GLU A 757 -6.82 -21.75 -36.88
CA GLU A 757 -5.96 -20.58 -36.95
C GLU A 757 -6.57 -19.41 -36.19
N ILE A 758 -5.72 -18.60 -35.57
CA ILE A 758 -6.11 -17.38 -34.88
C ILE A 758 -5.15 -16.25 -35.25
N TYR A 759 -5.68 -15.06 -35.48
CA TYR A 759 -4.86 -13.87 -35.63
C TYR A 759 -5.56 -12.67 -35.03
N GLY A 760 -4.76 -11.71 -34.57
CA GLY A 760 -5.33 -10.56 -33.88
C GLY A 760 -4.33 -9.47 -33.56
N THR A 761 -4.87 -8.42 -32.97
CA THR A 761 -4.08 -7.30 -32.45
C THR A 761 -4.58 -6.89 -31.08
N GLU A 762 -3.65 -6.59 -30.18
CA GLU A 762 -3.91 -6.11 -28.82
C GLU A 762 -3.14 -4.82 -28.56
N PHE A 763 -3.82 -3.82 -28.03
CA PHE A 763 -3.23 -2.60 -27.50
C PHE A 763 -3.10 -2.70 -25.98
N ILE A 764 -1.90 -2.41 -25.47
CA ILE A 764 -1.55 -2.47 -24.05
C ILE A 764 -1.14 -1.06 -23.62
N LEU A 765 -1.92 -0.44 -22.74
CA LEU A 765 -1.67 0.90 -22.22
C LEU A 765 -1.30 0.82 -20.73
N ASN A 766 -0.07 1.22 -20.39
CA ASN A 766 0.28 1.44 -19.00
C ASN A 766 -0.45 2.67 -18.46
N LEU A 767 -1.35 2.46 -17.49
CA LEU A 767 -2.20 3.50 -16.91
C LEU A 767 -1.49 4.26 -15.79
N PHE A 768 -0.73 3.56 -14.95
CA PHE A 768 0.13 4.16 -13.93
C PHE A 768 1.17 3.17 -13.39
N SER A 769 2.23 3.75 -12.82
CA SER A 769 3.24 3.07 -12.01
C SER A 769 3.33 3.75 -10.65
N ALA A 770 3.07 3.00 -9.57
CA ALA A 770 3.05 3.53 -8.21
C ALA A 770 3.95 2.68 -7.31
N GLY A 771 5.14 3.21 -7.00
CA GLY A 771 6.19 2.42 -6.36
C GLY A 771 6.60 1.29 -7.30
N GLU A 772 6.30 0.07 -6.90
CA GLU A 772 6.62 -1.16 -7.65
C GLU A 772 5.40 -1.76 -8.36
N TRP A 773 4.20 -1.23 -8.08
CA TRP A 773 2.97 -1.70 -8.70
C TRP A 773 2.75 -1.01 -10.03
N MET A 774 2.38 -1.81 -11.02
CA MET A 774 2.06 -1.37 -12.37
C MET A 774 0.64 -1.80 -12.73
N LEU A 775 -0.12 -0.92 -13.39
CA LEU A 775 -1.43 -1.22 -13.94
C LEU A 775 -1.45 -0.99 -15.44
N ASP A 776 -1.72 -2.05 -16.19
CA ASP A 776 -1.93 -2.00 -17.63
C ASP A 776 -3.40 -2.22 -17.97
N ALA A 777 -3.88 -1.54 -19.02
CA ALA A 777 -5.16 -1.78 -19.65
C ALA A 777 -4.95 -2.38 -21.03
N LYS A 778 -5.73 -3.42 -21.35
CA LYS A 778 -5.67 -4.14 -22.61
C LYS A 778 -6.95 -3.96 -23.40
N ALA A 779 -6.84 -3.90 -24.71
CA ALA A 779 -7.98 -3.98 -25.63
C ALA A 779 -7.51 -4.60 -26.95
N GLY A 780 -8.25 -5.58 -27.46
CA GLY A 780 -7.86 -6.30 -28.66
C GLY A 780 -9.03 -6.79 -29.48
N VAL A 781 -8.73 -7.14 -30.72
CA VAL A 781 -9.64 -7.84 -31.63
C VAL A 781 -8.91 -9.04 -32.23
N SER A 782 -9.62 -10.14 -32.41
CA SER A 782 -9.10 -11.34 -33.06
C SER A 782 -10.15 -12.01 -33.92
N SER A 783 -9.66 -12.69 -34.94
CA SER A 783 -10.42 -13.57 -35.80
C SER A 783 -9.84 -14.97 -35.62
N GLU A 784 -10.71 -15.94 -35.40
CA GLU A 784 -10.36 -17.34 -35.19
C GLU A 784 -11.21 -18.21 -36.12
N LYS A 785 -10.56 -19.19 -36.72
CA LYS A 785 -11.23 -20.29 -37.41
C LYS A 785 -10.86 -21.59 -36.70
N SER A 786 -11.86 -22.29 -36.19
CA SER A 786 -11.69 -23.57 -35.50
C SER A 786 -12.37 -24.70 -36.26
N TYR A 787 -11.70 -25.85 -36.33
CA TYR A 787 -12.20 -27.08 -36.91
C TYR A 787 -12.61 -28.02 -35.78
N ILE A 788 -13.90 -28.31 -35.67
CA ILE A 788 -14.44 -29.13 -34.59
C ILE A 788 -14.68 -30.54 -35.14
N ASN A 789 -13.86 -31.50 -34.72
CA ASN A 789 -13.97 -32.92 -35.10
C ASN A 789 -14.79 -33.72 -34.09
N ARG A 790 -15.60 -34.66 -34.57
CA ARG A 790 -16.45 -35.51 -33.73
C ARG A 790 -15.65 -36.62 -33.03
N VAL A 791 -15.35 -36.46 -31.75
CA VAL A 791 -14.77 -37.53 -30.91
C VAL A 791 -15.90 -38.43 -30.37
N PHE A 792 -15.83 -39.73 -30.65
CA PHE A 792 -16.85 -40.73 -30.28
C PHE A 792 -16.83 -41.04 -28.78
N GLY A 793 -17.96 -40.84 -28.07
CA GLY A 793 -18.17 -41.36 -26.71
C GLY A 793 -19.33 -40.72 -25.97
N ASN A 794 -19.45 -39.39 -26.03
CA ASN A 794 -20.52 -38.63 -25.38
C ASN A 794 -21.50 -38.03 -26.42
N SER A 795 -22.81 -38.25 -26.22
CA SER A 795 -23.86 -37.98 -27.24
C SER A 795 -24.18 -36.49 -27.49
N SER A 796 -23.43 -35.58 -26.86
CA SER A 796 -23.64 -34.13 -26.83
C SER A 796 -22.68 -33.32 -27.73
N ILE A 797 -21.59 -33.92 -28.23
CA ILE A 797 -20.64 -33.27 -29.14
C ILE A 797 -21.14 -33.38 -30.60
N GLY A 798 -21.05 -32.26 -31.32
CA GLY A 798 -21.66 -32.02 -32.62
C GLY A 798 -21.18 -32.83 -33.83
N ILE A 799 -21.63 -32.40 -35.02
CA ILE A 799 -21.15 -32.89 -36.33
C ILE A 799 -19.92 -32.08 -36.73
N ASP A 800 -18.96 -32.69 -37.43
CA ASP A 800 -17.78 -32.00 -37.98
C ASP A 800 -18.17 -30.69 -38.64
N THR A 801 -17.71 -29.57 -38.08
CA THR A 801 -18.10 -28.21 -38.50
C THR A 801 -16.94 -27.24 -38.29
N ASP A 802 -16.75 -26.34 -39.26
CA ASP A 802 -15.84 -25.20 -39.13
C ASP A 802 -16.60 -24.05 -38.44
N ILE A 803 -16.01 -23.46 -37.40
CA ILE A 803 -16.54 -22.31 -36.69
C ILE A 803 -15.59 -21.12 -36.84
N ASP A 804 -16.11 -20.04 -37.42
CA ASP A 804 -15.45 -18.73 -37.47
C ASP A 804 -15.93 -17.87 -36.28
N LEU A 805 -15.00 -17.23 -35.58
CA LEU A 805 -15.24 -16.37 -34.43
C LEU A 805 -14.57 -15.02 -34.63
N GLU A 806 -15.31 -13.94 -34.42
CA GLU A 806 -14.79 -12.58 -34.39
C GLU A 806 -14.92 -12.04 -32.97
N MET A 807 -13.77 -11.93 -32.28
CA MET A 807 -13.73 -11.59 -30.86
C MET A 807 -13.28 -10.16 -30.63
N LEU A 808 -13.92 -9.51 -29.65
CA LEU A 808 -13.53 -8.22 -29.09
C LEU A 808 -13.23 -8.41 -27.60
N GLY A 809 -12.00 -8.10 -27.22
CA GLY A 809 -11.49 -8.32 -25.87
C GLY A 809 -11.03 -7.05 -25.18
N GLY A 810 -11.05 -7.05 -23.85
CA GLY A 810 -10.41 -6.01 -23.05
C GLY A 810 -10.26 -6.37 -21.59
N GLY A 811 -9.26 -5.81 -20.93
CA GLY A 811 -8.92 -6.21 -19.57
C GLY A 811 -8.00 -5.25 -18.82
N LEU A 812 -7.73 -5.59 -17.57
CA LEU A 812 -6.80 -4.89 -16.68
C LEU A 812 -5.80 -5.89 -16.10
N VAL A 813 -4.54 -5.49 -16.02
CA VAL A 813 -3.46 -6.28 -15.42
C VAL A 813 -2.76 -5.44 -14.35
N LEU A 814 -2.85 -5.86 -13.10
CA LEU A 814 -2.11 -5.30 -11.98
C LEU A 814 -0.96 -6.25 -11.63
N TYR A 815 0.28 -5.75 -11.62
CA TYR A 815 1.43 -6.60 -11.31
C TYR A 815 2.53 -5.86 -10.56
N ARG A 816 3.41 -6.65 -9.96
CA ARG A 816 4.62 -6.24 -9.25
C ARG A 816 5.67 -7.34 -9.34
N ASP A 817 6.90 -6.99 -9.64
CA ASP A 817 8.05 -7.90 -9.65
C ASP A 817 9.21 -7.31 -8.83
N GLN A 818 9.55 -7.95 -7.71
CA GLN A 818 10.72 -7.63 -6.88
C GLN A 818 11.79 -8.75 -6.91
N GLY A 819 11.75 -9.64 -7.90
CA GLY A 819 12.59 -10.84 -7.98
C GLY A 819 12.16 -11.94 -7.02
N LEU A 820 12.16 -11.66 -5.71
CA LEU A 820 11.80 -12.61 -4.64
C LEU A 820 10.31 -12.63 -4.29
N ASN A 821 9.57 -11.63 -4.74
CA ASN A 821 8.14 -11.53 -4.55
C ASN A 821 7.54 -11.00 -5.83
N LYS A 822 6.71 -11.82 -6.46
CA LYS A 822 6.00 -11.50 -7.69
C LYS A 822 4.51 -11.66 -7.45
N THR A 823 3.74 -10.73 -7.95
CA THR A 823 2.28 -10.81 -7.88
C THR A 823 1.71 -10.28 -9.18
N ARG A 824 0.76 -11.01 -9.75
CA ARG A 824 0.04 -10.64 -10.96
C ARG A 824 -1.45 -10.94 -10.76
N VAL A 825 -2.29 -9.98 -11.10
CA VAL A 825 -3.75 -10.10 -11.13
C VAL A 825 -4.20 -9.60 -12.50
N GLU A 826 -4.95 -10.42 -13.22
CA GLU A 826 -5.47 -10.09 -14.54
C GLU A 826 -6.99 -10.34 -14.57
N VAL A 827 -7.74 -9.39 -15.11
CA VAL A 827 -9.19 -9.50 -15.30
C VAL A 827 -9.50 -9.10 -16.73
N GLY A 828 -10.04 -10.03 -17.52
CA GLY A 828 -10.35 -9.86 -18.93
C GLY A 828 -11.81 -10.19 -19.25
N VAL A 829 -12.36 -9.55 -20.27
CA VAL A 829 -13.65 -9.90 -20.85
C VAL A 829 -13.49 -9.97 -22.36
N ASP A 830 -13.93 -11.08 -22.94
CA ASP A 830 -13.96 -11.32 -24.37
C ASP A 830 -15.39 -11.56 -24.83
N TYR A 831 -15.73 -11.05 -26.01
CA TYR A 831 -17.07 -11.09 -26.58
C TYR A 831 -17.00 -11.48 -28.04
N ASN A 832 -17.74 -12.53 -28.42
CA ASN A 832 -17.90 -12.89 -29.82
C ASN A 832 -19.00 -12.01 -30.44
N TYR A 833 -18.65 -11.20 -31.46
CA TYR A 833 -19.56 -10.20 -32.03
C TYR A 833 -20.01 -10.51 -33.46
N ASP A 834 -19.32 -11.43 -34.15
CA ASP A 834 -19.62 -11.86 -35.51
C ASP A 834 -19.00 -13.24 -35.76
N GLY A 835 -19.22 -13.83 -36.93
CA GLY A 835 -18.66 -15.12 -37.33
C GLY A 835 -19.72 -16.10 -37.85
N SER A 836 -19.56 -17.37 -37.51
CA SER A 836 -20.48 -18.44 -37.93
C SER A 836 -21.90 -18.27 -37.42
N SER A 837 -22.84 -18.88 -38.13
CA SER A 837 -24.27 -18.81 -37.85
C SER A 837 -24.70 -19.64 -36.63
N GLU A 838 -25.85 -19.33 -36.04
CA GLU A 838 -26.46 -20.12 -34.96
C GLU A 838 -26.65 -21.60 -35.34
N GLU A 839 -26.94 -21.90 -36.61
CA GLU A 839 -27.07 -23.28 -37.10
C GLU A 839 -25.73 -24.02 -37.08
N GLU A 840 -24.63 -23.34 -37.39
CA GLU A 840 -23.28 -23.93 -37.33
C GLU A 840 -22.84 -24.14 -35.88
N PHE A 841 -23.13 -23.19 -34.99
CA PHE A 841 -22.90 -23.37 -33.55
C PHE A 841 -23.71 -24.53 -32.98
N ASP A 842 -25.01 -24.65 -33.31
CA ASP A 842 -25.85 -25.77 -32.87
C ASP A 842 -25.36 -27.11 -33.44
N LYS A 843 -24.79 -27.11 -34.66
CA LYS A 843 -24.13 -28.29 -35.24
C LYS A 843 -22.86 -28.65 -34.50
N ALA A 844 -22.03 -27.68 -34.12
CA ALA A 844 -20.77 -27.88 -33.39
C ALA A 844 -20.99 -28.36 -31.95
N ARG A 845 -21.96 -27.77 -31.25
CA ARG A 845 -22.45 -28.24 -29.97
C ARG A 845 -23.91 -27.84 -29.81
N ARG A 846 -24.75 -28.85 -29.60
CA ARG A 846 -26.22 -28.67 -29.54
C ARG A 846 -26.59 -27.56 -28.55
N ARG A 847 -27.37 -26.56 -28.97
CA ARG A 847 -27.78 -25.36 -28.21
C ARG A 847 -26.63 -24.43 -27.79
N ALA A 848 -25.48 -24.48 -28.45
CA ALA A 848 -24.50 -23.39 -28.35
C ALA A 848 -25.01 -22.19 -29.15
N GLU A 849 -24.79 -20.99 -28.61
CA GLU A 849 -25.20 -19.74 -29.25
C GLU A 849 -23.96 -18.93 -29.66
N PRO A 850 -23.98 -18.23 -30.81
CA PRO A 850 -22.84 -17.43 -31.27
C PRO A 850 -22.63 -16.15 -30.44
N ASP A 851 -23.67 -15.65 -29.75
CA ASP A 851 -23.63 -14.43 -28.95
C ASP A 851 -23.23 -14.75 -27.50
N PHE A 852 -21.93 -14.96 -27.25
CA PHE A 852 -21.41 -15.31 -25.93
C PHE A 852 -20.33 -14.33 -25.46
N SER A 853 -20.15 -14.27 -24.15
CA SER A 853 -19.06 -13.53 -23.50
C SER A 853 -18.35 -14.38 -22.46
N ILE A 854 -17.04 -14.23 -22.38
CA ILE A 854 -16.18 -14.93 -21.43
C ILE A 854 -15.55 -13.88 -20.51
N LEU A 855 -15.67 -14.09 -19.20
CA LEU A 855 -14.95 -13.33 -18.16
C LEU A 855 -13.86 -14.23 -17.60
N SER A 856 -12.62 -13.76 -17.64
CA SER A 856 -11.47 -14.47 -17.07
C SER A 856 -10.83 -13.66 -15.95
N VAL A 857 -10.53 -14.31 -14.83
CA VAL A 857 -9.83 -13.73 -13.67
C VAL A 857 -8.66 -14.63 -13.32
N ASN A 858 -7.44 -14.09 -13.45
CA ASN A 858 -6.19 -14.79 -13.17
C ASN A 858 -5.43 -14.14 -12.02
N PHE A 859 -4.89 -14.95 -11.12
CA PHE A 859 -4.04 -14.53 -10.02
C PHE A 859 -2.84 -15.45 -9.90
N ASN A 860 -1.64 -14.87 -9.95
CA ASN A 860 -0.38 -15.57 -9.73
C ASN A 860 0.40 -14.87 -8.62
N HIS A 861 0.90 -15.65 -7.66
CA HIS A 861 1.74 -15.15 -6.60
C HIS A 861 2.92 -16.09 -6.35
N ASP A 862 4.11 -15.51 -6.33
CA ASP A 862 5.35 -16.23 -6.09
C ASP A 862 6.15 -15.48 -5.03
N GLN A 863 6.42 -16.14 -3.91
CA GLN A 863 7.09 -15.52 -2.78
C GLN A 863 8.13 -16.44 -2.18
N PHE A 864 9.38 -15.96 -2.16
CA PHE A 864 10.40 -16.47 -1.26
C PHE A 864 10.21 -15.88 0.15
N PHE A 865 10.36 -16.70 1.18
CA PHE A 865 10.20 -16.26 2.57
C PHE A 865 11.26 -16.87 3.50
N GLY A 866 11.43 -16.23 4.67
CA GLY A 866 12.55 -16.48 5.59
C GLY A 866 13.83 -15.77 5.17
N GLU A 867 14.68 -15.42 6.13
CA GLU A 867 15.96 -14.73 5.87
C GLU A 867 16.87 -15.51 4.93
N SER A 868 16.78 -16.85 4.98
CA SER A 868 17.55 -17.78 4.18
C SER A 868 17.09 -17.88 2.71
N LYS A 869 15.88 -17.41 2.38
CA LYS A 869 15.28 -17.48 1.02
C LYS A 869 15.23 -18.89 0.41
N ILE A 870 15.23 -19.92 1.25
CA ILE A 870 15.19 -21.33 0.82
C ILE A 870 13.75 -21.85 0.67
N HIS A 871 12.78 -21.12 1.20
CA HIS A 871 11.36 -21.44 1.14
C HIS A 871 10.71 -20.60 0.06
N ARG A 872 9.94 -21.21 -0.83
CA ARG A 872 9.18 -20.53 -1.89
C ARG A 872 7.74 -21.03 -1.89
N LEU A 873 6.78 -20.11 -1.94
CA LEU A 873 5.37 -20.38 -2.11
C LEU A 873 4.94 -19.90 -3.49
N LYS A 874 4.38 -20.79 -4.29
CA LYS A 874 3.72 -20.50 -5.55
C LYS A 874 2.22 -20.70 -5.38
N THR A 875 1.44 -19.79 -5.92
CA THR A 875 -0.01 -19.84 -5.89
C THR A 875 -0.54 -19.37 -7.24
N ASP A 876 -1.40 -20.18 -7.82
CA ASP A 876 -2.05 -19.92 -9.10
C ASP A 876 -3.56 -20.09 -8.93
N PHE A 877 -4.33 -19.16 -9.45
CA PHE A 877 -5.78 -19.21 -9.42
C PHE A 877 -6.34 -18.63 -10.72
N GLU A 878 -7.26 -19.35 -11.32
CA GLU A 878 -7.98 -18.99 -12.52
C GLU A 878 -9.47 -19.19 -12.29
N TYR A 879 -10.26 -18.22 -12.74
CA TYR A 879 -11.70 -18.32 -12.80
C TYR A 879 -12.18 -17.86 -14.16
N ILE A 880 -12.93 -18.74 -14.82
CA ILE A 880 -13.53 -18.51 -16.13
C ILE A 880 -15.05 -18.61 -15.98
N TYR A 881 -15.75 -17.60 -16.47
CA TYR A 881 -17.20 -17.58 -16.52
C TYR A 881 -17.65 -17.31 -17.95
N SER A 882 -18.53 -18.17 -18.46
CA SER A 882 -19.23 -17.94 -19.73
C SER A 882 -20.67 -17.49 -19.49
N SER A 883 -21.17 -16.59 -20.33
CA SER A 883 -22.60 -16.23 -20.33
C SER A 883 -23.49 -17.32 -20.90
N ASP A 884 -22.96 -18.14 -21.83
CA ASP A 884 -23.72 -19.08 -22.65
C ASP A 884 -22.91 -20.36 -22.92
N ARG A 885 -23.53 -21.36 -23.57
CA ARG A 885 -22.84 -22.60 -23.95
C ARG A 885 -21.82 -22.33 -25.04
N LEU A 886 -20.59 -22.75 -24.79
CA LEU A 886 -19.45 -22.55 -25.68
C LEU A 886 -19.25 -23.74 -26.62
N VAL A 887 -18.75 -23.45 -27.81
CA VAL A 887 -18.17 -24.48 -28.70
C VAL A 887 -16.86 -25.00 -28.09
N SER A 888 -16.48 -26.24 -28.43
CA SER A 888 -15.33 -26.94 -27.82
C SER A 888 -14.01 -26.14 -27.87
N SER A 889 -13.79 -25.36 -28.93
CA SER A 889 -12.61 -24.51 -29.09
C SER A 889 -12.51 -23.35 -28.08
N LYS A 890 -13.59 -23.06 -27.36
CA LYS A 890 -13.67 -22.01 -26.32
C LYS A 890 -13.92 -22.54 -24.92
N MET A 891 -14.10 -23.85 -24.78
CA MET A 891 -14.27 -24.50 -23.49
C MET A 891 -12.91 -24.67 -22.77
N SER A 892 -12.95 -24.60 -21.44
CA SER A 892 -11.79 -24.75 -20.55
C SER A 892 -11.56 -26.22 -20.19
N THR A 893 -10.29 -26.56 -19.91
CA THR A 893 -9.83 -27.89 -19.51
C THR A 893 -9.55 -27.96 -18.02
N PHE A 894 -9.86 -29.11 -17.43
CA PHE A 894 -9.62 -29.42 -16.04
C PHE A 894 -9.06 -30.84 -15.94
N GLY A 895 -7.92 -30.98 -15.26
CA GLY A 895 -7.13 -32.22 -15.23
C GLY A 895 -5.84 -32.06 -16.05
N GLY A 896 -4.75 -32.66 -15.54
CA GLY A 896 -3.44 -32.65 -16.19
C GLY A 896 -2.42 -31.71 -15.54
N PHE A 897 -1.25 -31.61 -16.16
CA PHE A 897 -0.06 -31.02 -15.55
C PHE A 897 -0.19 -29.53 -15.26
N ASN A 898 -0.86 -28.79 -16.15
CA ASN A 898 -1.02 -27.33 -16.06
C ASN A 898 -2.33 -26.90 -15.38
N SER A 899 -3.15 -27.84 -14.88
CA SER A 899 -4.40 -27.55 -14.16
C SER A 899 -4.45 -28.28 -12.81
N VAL A 900 -5.03 -29.49 -12.74
CA VAL A 900 -5.16 -30.31 -11.52
C VAL A 900 -4.30 -31.56 -11.67
N ARG A 901 -3.06 -31.52 -11.15
CA ARG A 901 -2.12 -32.63 -11.28
C ARG A 901 -2.61 -33.85 -10.52
N GLY A 902 -2.50 -35.06 -11.09
CA GLY A 902 -3.05 -36.28 -10.48
C GLY A 902 -4.22 -36.88 -11.27
N TYR A 903 -4.82 -36.07 -12.13
CA TYR A 903 -5.88 -36.42 -13.09
C TYR A 903 -5.30 -36.53 -14.50
N GLU A 904 -6.07 -37.09 -15.44
CA GLU A 904 -5.71 -37.17 -16.85
C GLU A 904 -5.63 -35.78 -17.51
N GLU A 905 -4.84 -35.69 -18.57
CA GLU A 905 -4.75 -34.47 -19.38
C GLU A 905 -6.07 -34.19 -20.09
N ASP A 906 -6.55 -32.95 -20.02
CA ASP A 906 -7.82 -32.49 -20.61
C ASP A 906 -9.05 -33.33 -20.18
N GLU A 907 -9.01 -33.93 -18.99
CA GLU A 907 -9.99 -34.93 -18.53
C GLU A 907 -11.43 -34.43 -18.54
N ILE A 908 -11.66 -33.21 -18.02
CA ILE A 908 -12.97 -32.56 -18.05
C ILE A 908 -12.90 -31.29 -18.88
N VAL A 909 -13.80 -31.17 -19.85
CA VAL A 909 -13.93 -30.00 -20.72
C VAL A 909 -15.26 -29.31 -20.44
N ALA A 910 -15.22 -28.06 -19.99
CA ALA A 910 -16.41 -27.32 -19.56
C ALA A 910 -16.46 -25.86 -20.06
N ASP A 911 -17.61 -25.21 -19.93
CA ASP A 911 -17.84 -23.82 -20.40
C ASP A 911 -17.08 -22.77 -19.57
N GLY A 912 -16.64 -23.15 -18.37
CA GLY A 912 -15.84 -22.33 -17.47
C GLY A 912 -15.57 -23.09 -16.19
N GLY A 913 -15.24 -22.36 -15.12
CA GLY A 913 -15.01 -22.93 -13.80
C GLY A 913 -13.84 -22.30 -13.07
N TYR A 914 -13.34 -23.01 -12.06
CA TYR A 914 -12.24 -22.56 -11.19
C TYR A 914 -11.07 -23.54 -11.26
N ASN A 915 -9.85 -23.04 -11.46
CA ASN A 915 -8.62 -23.77 -11.23
C ASN A 915 -7.84 -23.07 -10.11
N ALA A 916 -7.31 -23.84 -9.16
CA ALA A 916 -6.51 -23.31 -8.06
C ALA A 916 -5.38 -24.27 -7.72
N SER A 917 -4.16 -23.74 -7.61
CA SER A 917 -2.98 -24.50 -7.29
C SER A 917 -2.18 -23.80 -6.19
N LEU A 918 -1.74 -24.59 -5.21
CA LEU A 918 -0.85 -24.15 -4.14
C LEU A 918 0.36 -25.06 -4.11
N GLN A 919 1.56 -24.50 -4.28
CA GLN A 919 2.81 -25.25 -4.26
C GLN A 919 3.81 -24.61 -3.31
N TYR A 920 4.39 -25.44 -2.45
CA TYR A 920 5.47 -25.06 -1.55
C TYR A 920 6.75 -25.78 -1.95
N GLU A 921 7.84 -25.03 -2.11
CA GLU A 921 9.16 -25.54 -2.45
C GLU A 921 10.17 -25.25 -1.33
N LEU A 922 11.00 -26.25 -1.03
CA LEU A 922 12.15 -26.15 -0.14
C LEU A 922 13.43 -26.41 -0.94
N ASP A 923 14.27 -25.38 -1.11
CA ASP A 923 15.59 -25.50 -1.72
C ASP A 923 16.55 -26.25 -0.78
N LEU A 924 16.88 -27.49 -1.14
CA LEU A 924 17.76 -28.36 -0.38
C LEU A 924 19.22 -27.89 -0.43
N LEU A 925 19.70 -27.44 -1.60
CA LEU A 925 21.06 -26.92 -1.72
C LEU A 925 21.21 -25.64 -0.89
N GLY A 926 20.23 -24.75 -0.96
CA GLY A 926 20.14 -23.57 -0.11
C GLY A 926 20.10 -23.93 1.38
N PHE A 927 19.27 -24.89 1.77
CA PHE A 927 19.15 -25.34 3.17
C PHE A 927 20.45 -25.94 3.72
N MET A 928 21.16 -26.75 2.92
CA MET A 928 22.46 -27.33 3.29
C MET A 928 23.54 -26.26 3.45
N ASN A 929 23.49 -25.20 2.64
CA ASN A 929 24.45 -24.09 2.66
C ASN A 929 24.15 -23.04 3.72
N TYR A 930 22.89 -22.89 4.12
CA TYR A 930 22.49 -21.96 5.19
C TYR A 930 23.03 -22.35 6.56
N ARG A 931 23.29 -23.65 6.81
CA ARG A 931 23.81 -24.17 8.09
C ARG A 931 25.33 -24.08 8.25
N LYS A 932 26.04 -23.44 7.32
CA LYS A 932 27.50 -23.43 7.29
C LYS A 932 28.00 -21.99 7.34
N ASP A 933 28.87 -21.72 8.32
CA ASP A 933 29.29 -20.36 8.67
C ASP A 933 30.42 -19.83 7.77
N SER A 934 31.22 -20.73 7.17
CA SER A 934 32.32 -20.35 6.27
C SER A 934 31.98 -20.59 4.79
N GLU A 935 32.45 -19.69 3.91
CA GLU A 935 32.23 -19.78 2.46
C GLU A 935 32.88 -21.01 1.82
N ASP A 936 33.96 -21.52 2.43
CA ASP A 936 34.70 -22.71 2.00
C ASP A 936 33.96 -24.02 2.35
N GLU A 937 33.07 -23.99 3.34
CA GLU A 937 32.26 -25.16 3.71
C GLU A 937 30.97 -25.26 2.89
N LYS A 938 30.49 -24.17 2.28
CA LYS A 938 29.30 -24.20 1.42
C LYS A 938 29.48 -25.21 0.29
N VAL A 939 28.49 -26.08 0.12
CA VAL A 939 28.40 -27.02 -0.99
C VAL A 939 28.19 -26.20 -2.26
N LYS A 940 29.28 -25.93 -2.98
CA LYS A 940 29.25 -25.45 -4.36
C LYS A 940 29.11 -26.66 -5.28
N SER A 941 27.99 -26.73 -5.99
CA SER A 941 27.78 -27.73 -7.03
C SER A 941 28.02 -27.07 -8.37
N ASP A 942 29.12 -27.41 -9.04
CA ASP A 942 29.43 -26.91 -10.39
C ASP A 942 28.40 -27.37 -11.45
N LYS A 943 27.52 -28.32 -11.07
CA LYS A 943 26.56 -28.98 -11.95
C LYS A 943 25.12 -28.56 -11.66
N PHE A 944 24.72 -28.54 -10.40
CA PHE A 944 23.35 -28.22 -9.98
C PHE A 944 23.28 -26.82 -9.39
N SER A 945 22.53 -25.93 -10.04
CA SER A 945 22.26 -24.58 -9.53
C SER A 945 21.15 -24.58 -8.48
N ARG A 946 20.24 -25.56 -8.53
CA ARG A 946 19.10 -25.67 -7.61
C ARG A 946 18.65 -27.12 -7.47
N ILE A 947 18.25 -27.53 -6.26
CA ILE A 947 17.50 -28.77 -6.03
C ILE A 947 16.48 -28.48 -4.95
N ALA A 948 15.19 -28.53 -5.29
CA ALA A 948 14.10 -28.25 -4.38
C ALA A 948 13.14 -29.43 -4.29
N LEU A 949 12.69 -29.73 -3.07
CA LEU A 949 11.52 -30.59 -2.87
C LEU A 949 10.26 -29.72 -2.91
N ALA A 950 9.24 -30.22 -3.59
CA ALA A 950 7.95 -29.55 -3.73
C ALA A 950 6.84 -30.39 -3.08
N GLY A 951 5.89 -29.72 -2.45
CA GLY A 951 4.58 -30.28 -2.10
C GLY A 951 3.50 -29.40 -2.69
N PHE A 952 2.45 -29.99 -3.24
CA PHE A 952 1.37 -29.24 -3.87
C PHE A 952 -0.02 -29.75 -3.51
N ALA A 953 -1.01 -28.89 -3.69
CA ALA A 953 -2.43 -29.22 -3.67
C ALA A 953 -3.13 -28.43 -4.78
N ASP A 954 -3.90 -29.12 -5.62
CA ASP A 954 -4.61 -28.53 -6.74
C ASP A 954 -6.11 -28.83 -6.63
N TYR A 955 -6.93 -27.88 -7.07
CA TYR A 955 -8.38 -27.97 -7.07
C TYR A 955 -8.95 -27.42 -8.37
N GLY A 956 -9.87 -28.16 -8.96
CA GLY A 956 -10.60 -27.80 -10.18
C GLY A 956 -12.10 -27.96 -9.97
N LYS A 957 -12.88 -26.98 -10.42
CA LYS A 957 -14.33 -27.06 -10.44
C LYS A 957 -14.85 -26.59 -11.80
N PRO A 958 -15.10 -27.53 -12.73
CA PRO A 958 -15.74 -27.25 -14.01
C PRO A 958 -17.18 -26.73 -13.81
N ASP A 959 -17.56 -25.72 -14.58
CA ASP A 959 -18.91 -25.17 -14.66
C ASP A 959 -19.48 -25.39 -16.07
N PHE A 960 -20.61 -26.11 -16.16
CA PHE A 960 -21.34 -26.36 -17.41
C PHE A 960 -22.56 -25.44 -17.50
N VAL A 961 -22.71 -24.72 -18.62
CA VAL A 961 -23.87 -23.85 -18.84
C VAL A 961 -25.00 -24.66 -19.46
N ASP A 962 -26.21 -24.61 -18.89
CA ASP A 962 -27.41 -25.30 -19.40
C ASP A 962 -27.18 -26.76 -19.86
N PRO A 963 -26.66 -27.66 -18.98
CA PRO A 963 -26.32 -29.03 -19.36
C PRO A 963 -27.53 -29.78 -19.90
N ILE A 964 -27.32 -30.52 -20.99
CA ILE A 964 -28.37 -31.35 -21.63
C ILE A 964 -28.27 -32.80 -21.16
N ALA A 965 -29.30 -33.61 -21.45
CA ALA A 965 -29.29 -35.03 -21.09
C ALA A 965 -28.08 -35.75 -21.70
N GLY A 966 -27.23 -36.32 -20.84
CA GLY A 966 -25.96 -36.96 -21.22
C GLY A 966 -24.72 -36.11 -20.93
N GLU A 967 -24.87 -34.86 -20.47
CA GLU A 967 -23.78 -34.09 -19.86
C GLU A 967 -23.91 -34.12 -18.34
N ASP A 968 -22.78 -34.09 -17.64
CA ASP A 968 -22.77 -33.95 -16.19
C ASP A 968 -23.17 -32.54 -15.76
N ASP A 969 -23.89 -32.45 -14.64
CA ASP A 969 -24.37 -31.17 -14.10
C ASP A 969 -23.36 -30.51 -13.15
N SER A 970 -22.45 -31.30 -12.57
CA SER A 970 -21.36 -30.85 -11.72
C SER A 970 -20.31 -31.94 -11.52
N GLN A 971 -19.04 -31.56 -11.59
CA GLN A 971 -17.90 -32.39 -11.24
C GLN A 971 -16.90 -31.55 -10.44
N GLU A 972 -16.04 -32.19 -9.66
CA GLU A 972 -14.97 -31.54 -8.92
C GLU A 972 -13.71 -32.39 -9.01
N LEU A 973 -12.56 -31.75 -9.16
CA LEU A 973 -11.25 -32.38 -9.12
C LEU A 973 -10.50 -31.83 -7.92
N PHE A 974 -9.93 -32.70 -7.11
CA PHE A 974 -9.04 -32.30 -6.01
C PHE A 974 -7.89 -33.28 -5.91
N SER A 975 -6.68 -32.77 -5.75
CA SER A 975 -5.49 -33.61 -5.62
C SER A 975 -4.45 -32.98 -4.70
N ALA A 976 -3.55 -33.82 -4.22
CA ALA A 976 -2.30 -33.35 -3.63
C ALA A 976 -1.16 -34.29 -4.01
N GLY A 977 0.06 -33.78 -3.91
CA GLY A 977 1.22 -34.56 -4.31
C GLY A 977 2.53 -33.99 -3.84
N LEU A 978 3.58 -34.71 -4.22
CA LEU A 978 4.97 -34.35 -3.97
C LEU A 978 5.71 -34.24 -5.30
N GLY A 979 6.73 -33.40 -5.33
CA GLY A 979 7.56 -33.23 -6.50
C GLY A 979 8.99 -32.89 -6.15
N ALA A 980 9.82 -32.81 -7.18
CA ALA A 980 11.16 -32.30 -7.11
C ALA A 980 11.43 -31.41 -8.32
N VAL A 981 12.14 -30.32 -8.07
CA VAL A 981 12.57 -29.36 -9.09
C VAL A 981 14.09 -29.25 -9.03
N TRP A 982 14.77 -29.35 -10.16
CA TRP A 982 16.22 -29.19 -10.22
C TRP A 982 16.63 -28.26 -11.35
N GLY A 983 17.66 -27.46 -11.08
CA GLY A 983 18.37 -26.64 -12.06
C GLY A 983 19.76 -27.21 -12.30
N PHE A 984 20.15 -27.37 -13.57
CA PHE A 984 21.49 -27.75 -13.99
C PHE A 984 22.14 -26.60 -14.76
N GLY A 985 23.23 -26.05 -14.21
CA GLY A 985 23.79 -24.77 -14.67
C GLY A 985 22.76 -23.62 -14.62
N GLU A 986 22.88 -22.66 -15.53
CA GLU A 986 21.95 -21.51 -15.62
C GLU A 986 20.78 -21.77 -16.59
N ASN A 987 20.86 -22.85 -17.38
CA ASN A 987 20.08 -22.99 -18.60
C ASN A 987 19.09 -24.15 -18.60
N LEU A 988 19.27 -25.18 -17.77
CA LEU A 988 18.42 -26.37 -17.78
C LEU A 988 17.65 -26.50 -16.47
N GLU A 989 16.33 -26.63 -16.57
CA GLU A 989 15.40 -26.86 -15.47
C GLU A 989 14.66 -28.18 -15.72
N GLY A 990 14.45 -28.96 -14.66
CA GLY A 990 13.67 -30.17 -14.70
C GLY A 990 12.73 -30.24 -13.52
N GLU A 991 11.53 -30.75 -13.77
CA GLU A 991 10.45 -30.87 -12.81
C GLU A 991 9.84 -32.26 -12.90
N ILE A 992 9.59 -32.87 -11.75
CA ILE A 992 8.83 -34.10 -11.63
C ILE A 992 7.84 -33.99 -10.49
N TYR A 993 6.62 -34.43 -10.72
CA TYR A 993 5.55 -34.44 -9.73
C TYR A 993 4.84 -35.78 -9.75
N CYS A 994 4.43 -36.22 -8.57
CA CYS A 994 3.60 -37.38 -8.35
C CYS A 994 2.32 -36.89 -7.64
N GLY A 995 1.21 -36.88 -8.37
CA GLY A 995 -0.10 -36.46 -7.89
C GLY A 995 -1.00 -37.63 -7.51
N PHE A 996 -1.83 -37.40 -6.50
CA PHE A 996 -2.85 -38.34 -6.03
C PHE A 996 -4.22 -37.65 -6.06
N PRO A 997 -5.17 -38.12 -6.89
CA PRO A 997 -6.53 -37.60 -6.97
C PRO A 997 -7.34 -38.06 -5.75
N PHE A 998 -8.20 -37.17 -5.26
CA PHE A 998 -9.04 -37.39 -4.08
C PHE A 998 -10.53 -37.53 -4.41
N GLU A 999 -10.94 -37.16 -5.62
CA GLU A 999 -12.28 -37.35 -6.14
C GLU A 999 -12.23 -38.32 -7.32
N ASP A 1000 -13.32 -39.07 -7.52
CA ASP A 1000 -13.46 -40.00 -8.65
C ASP A 1000 -14.03 -39.24 -9.86
N THR A 1001 -13.55 -39.59 -11.04
CA THR A 1001 -14.03 -39.12 -12.36
C THR A 1001 -14.28 -40.33 -13.28
N GLU A 1002 -14.64 -40.10 -14.55
CA GLU A 1002 -14.84 -41.21 -15.49
C GLU A 1002 -13.53 -41.92 -15.86
N GLU A 1003 -12.41 -41.18 -15.94
CA GLU A 1003 -11.11 -41.69 -16.39
C GLU A 1003 -10.10 -41.89 -15.24
N THR A 1004 -10.36 -41.32 -14.05
CA THR A 1004 -9.44 -41.38 -12.90
C THR A 1004 -10.14 -41.86 -11.63
N GLU A 1005 -9.59 -42.90 -10.99
CA GLU A 1005 -10.09 -43.38 -9.69
C GLU A 1005 -9.34 -42.70 -8.53
N LYS A 1006 -10.05 -42.46 -7.42
CA LYS A 1006 -9.48 -41.91 -6.20
C LYS A 1006 -8.30 -42.73 -5.70
N GLY A 1007 -7.18 -42.06 -5.49
CA GLY A 1007 -5.94 -42.67 -5.03
C GLY A 1007 -5.05 -43.23 -6.13
N ASP A 1008 -5.43 -43.07 -7.40
CA ASP A 1008 -4.54 -43.31 -8.53
C ASP A 1008 -3.24 -42.50 -8.42
N GLN A 1009 -2.21 -42.96 -9.11
CA GLN A 1009 -0.91 -42.30 -9.09
C GLN A 1009 -0.56 -41.81 -10.50
N ARG A 1010 -0.41 -40.49 -10.66
CA ARG A 1010 0.05 -39.89 -11.92
C ARG A 1010 1.39 -39.21 -11.75
N TRP A 1011 2.24 -39.39 -12.76
CA TRP A 1011 3.54 -38.75 -12.84
C TRP A 1011 3.53 -37.71 -13.94
N SER A 1012 3.94 -36.50 -13.60
CA SER A 1012 4.14 -35.41 -14.57
C SER A 1012 5.59 -34.99 -14.57
N VAL A 1013 6.17 -34.84 -15.75
CA VAL A 1013 7.59 -34.58 -15.97
C VAL A 1013 7.73 -33.48 -17.01
N ARG A 1014 8.54 -32.48 -16.70
CA ARG A 1014 8.90 -31.40 -17.63
C ARG A 1014 10.39 -31.13 -17.60
N PHE A 1015 10.99 -30.93 -18.76
CA PHE A 1015 12.34 -30.42 -18.92
C PHE A 1015 12.31 -29.17 -19.77
N ILE A 1016 13.00 -28.13 -19.32
CA ILE A 1016 13.10 -26.85 -20.02
C ILE A 1016 14.57 -26.48 -20.14
N TYR A 1017 15.00 -26.19 -21.36
CA TYR A 1017 16.26 -25.54 -21.66
C TYR A 1017 16.00 -24.10 -22.11
N ARG A 1018 16.65 -23.13 -21.46
CA ARG A 1018 16.65 -21.71 -21.79
C ARG A 1018 18.08 -21.26 -22.03
N TRP A 1019 18.36 -20.64 -23.17
CA TRP A 1019 19.65 -20.02 -23.47
C TRP A 1019 19.49 -18.54 -23.75
#